data_AF-A0A1Q5PJ49-F1
#
_entry.id   AF-A0A1Q5PJ49-F1
#
_cell.length_a   1.000
_cell.length_b   1.000
_cell.length_c   1.000
_cell.angle_alpha   90.00
_cell.angle_beta   90.00
_cell.angle_gamma   90.00
#
_symmetry.space_group_name_H-M   'P 1'
#
loop_
_entity.id
_entity.type
_entity.pdbx_description
1 polymer ?
#
loop_
_entity_poly.entity_id
_entity_poly.type
_entity_poly.pdbx_seq_one_letter_code
_entity_poly.pdbx_strand_id
1 'polypeptide(L)'
;MKTGSSRLRVNLKRAITIIGAGALVASGALVNVPAARATPEPLTPTNWALQANGGTVTASGQEVSGFWGPDKLNDGVINPEAPKAERSRWSSNTSDDAWALVSFPQGHALDHINLWMERACPKKWDLLISEDGNTFTKIAGSDAQVCPSDPPSEKVTVQIPEQYKAMSITKIKLQVRERTPINGHKWGASLWELEAFDGPEQAPAVEPQDAPGSSLVPKPVSLEVPEGAPGFALTPELKIVAPAALKSEAELLAVSLRASTGYPIPIVAESDAASGLIRLSTGAVEGSTKDEAYSLQVDANGVNITGVGAHGVFNGTRTLLQLLPGFVHMKTPVIANWTVPTVTIKDWPRYDYRGMMLDIARSFVPKEDIMKLIDTLSQYKISSLHLHLSDDQGWRIEITNEGKAEGDTIDYTQLTEISGKTAMHPHEKQASQEIGRTGFLTQADYREIQAYATARHVAVIPEIDVPGHTNAALHAIPQLNLPGSSHPATEAEPTAPAKGTGAVGYSYLDPNSEVTKNFIRHVLKQIAGMTDGQYMHIGGDEPHSMTARYGSAVYNRFLGEVLTMVRDLRKTPVGWNEIAQADGITTNDVMHYWVGDANVTRAAVTNHGAKVLLSKGGNSYLSQKYNPKTPMAASWACSGNCDFIHYYDWDPRVFIDLPNDNAIVGTETALWSETVRGIDQVEFLTFNRALSHAEIGWTPQADRNKADFARRIAQIGVDMNATGSNFYDGKDALWGFDLAGVASSANTQNGTFQLGYLSAPGTKVAEDGSRVVADRVDDIDGVSRSLVGNSGMSVMVDWGDGSAEEAATITSTLPRTEYNASGMYVLTGSHNYATAGEKTVTLTMGSRTATAKIMVDASATATEPLFTPWTPTADPSLQLGQEKVKILDQVEFTATGFQPNTLGDVFVGEVKLGQIRPDADGSRHMFFQVPGALRPGVYQMRVVQGERSASARLVVWADPAAASEVQFPVQGVTVAEVDSEETAGETPPNGPANAAVDGNPNTFWHTKWSAGNDQFPHFISLSLNQQCKVSGLEYTPRQNSRNTRIKSYEIYASTDGQNWGQAVATGQFADGQNAQYVSFPETQAKFVKLVGLDSQSGNAFGGAGEIRINGLCGEGEPLSVVAGADSIELPDNAAEMATLRAVAGRQVPVSVRHLPVAGQVTLWAGTDHKLLANQDAQAGGTVDFSFEMKAEYDGEDFVVVTPTDRRYFRLALGSPEPTVEPTVEPTVEPTVEP
;
A
#
# COMPACT_ATOMS: atom_id res chain seq x y z
N MET A 1 20.13 -55.61 -2.57
CA MET A 1 21.51 -55.91 -3.02
C MET A 1 22.13 -54.57 -3.45
N LYS A 2 23.30 -54.08 -3.03
CA LYS A 2 24.38 -54.51 -2.11
C LYS A 2 24.98 -53.21 -1.49
N THR A 3 25.75 -53.12 -0.40
CA THR A 3 25.98 -53.85 0.89
C THR A 3 26.90 -52.91 1.70
N GLY A 4 26.73 -52.65 3.00
CA GLY A 4 25.77 -53.14 3.99
C GLY A 4 25.62 -52.13 5.16
N SER A 5 24.73 -52.34 6.13
CA SER A 5 24.98 -53.10 7.39
C SER A 5 25.96 -52.41 8.37
N SER A 6 25.68 -52.22 9.66
CA SER A 6 24.63 -52.84 10.51
C SER A 6 24.24 -51.99 11.74
N ARG A 7 23.03 -52.22 12.27
CA ARG A 7 22.62 -51.82 13.64
C ARG A 7 23.03 -52.90 14.65
N LEU A 8 23.34 -52.55 15.91
CA LEU A 8 22.50 -52.84 17.11
C LEU A 8 23.19 -52.48 18.46
N ARG A 9 22.42 -51.87 19.38
CA ARG A 9 22.41 -51.99 20.87
C ARG A 9 23.71 -52.05 21.69
N VAL A 10 23.74 -51.30 22.80
CA VAL A 10 23.47 -51.82 24.18
C VAL A 10 23.31 -50.65 25.18
N ASN A 11 22.50 -50.84 26.24
CA ASN A 11 22.32 -49.89 27.36
C ASN A 11 23.37 -50.13 28.47
N LEU A 12 23.76 -49.10 29.24
CA LEU A 12 23.80 -49.19 30.71
C LEU A 12 23.82 -47.83 31.46
N LYS A 13 23.88 -47.88 32.80
CA LYS A 13 23.42 -46.86 33.77
C LYS A 13 24.53 -45.99 34.39
N ARG A 14 24.08 -44.90 35.03
CA ARG A 14 24.78 -43.95 35.93
C ARG A 14 25.72 -44.56 37.00
N ALA A 15 26.84 -43.87 37.26
CA ALA A 15 27.43 -43.51 38.57
C ALA A 15 28.43 -42.34 38.28
N ILE A 16 28.45 -41.15 38.90
CA ILE A 16 28.57 -40.73 40.32
C ILE A 16 29.86 -41.24 41.00
N THR A 17 30.78 -40.33 41.40
CA THR A 17 31.45 -40.26 42.74
C THR A 17 32.75 -39.39 42.77
N ILE A 18 32.65 -38.19 43.36
CA ILE A 18 33.54 -37.55 44.38
C ILE A 18 35.05 -37.22 44.12
N ILE A 19 35.36 -35.91 44.13
CA ILE A 19 36.41 -35.14 44.87
C ILE A 19 37.87 -35.67 44.99
N GLY A 20 38.87 -34.81 44.65
CA GLY A 20 39.91 -34.47 45.65
C GLY A 20 41.39 -34.24 45.26
N ALA A 21 41.76 -32.97 44.98
CA ALA A 21 42.97 -32.23 45.43
C ALA A 21 44.44 -32.70 45.19
N GLY A 22 45.33 -31.72 44.94
CA GLY A 22 46.81 -31.82 44.90
C GLY A 22 47.42 -31.08 43.69
N ALA A 23 48.05 -29.90 43.80
CA ALA A 23 49.41 -29.61 44.32
C ALA A 23 50.54 -30.03 43.34
N LEU A 24 51.63 -29.30 43.04
CA LEU A 24 52.24 -27.99 43.42
C LEU A 24 53.32 -27.69 42.30
N VAL A 25 53.96 -26.53 42.01
CA VAL A 25 53.98 -25.11 42.45
C VAL A 25 54.82 -24.26 41.43
N ALA A 26 55.02 -22.94 41.69
CA ALA A 26 56.03 -22.02 41.09
C ALA A 26 55.78 -21.41 39.68
N SER A 27 56.13 -20.15 39.39
CA SER A 27 56.48 -18.99 40.25
C SER A 27 56.51 -17.68 39.44
N GLY A 28 55.98 -16.57 39.98
CA GLY A 28 56.04 -15.23 39.35
C GLY A 28 55.71 -14.11 40.35
N ALA A 29 56.30 -12.92 40.16
CA ALA A 29 56.31 -11.84 41.16
C ALA A 29 54.96 -11.12 41.37
N LEU A 30 54.74 -10.63 42.59
CA LEU A 30 53.60 -9.79 42.97
C LEU A 30 53.77 -8.35 42.47
N VAL A 31 52.72 -7.80 41.87
CA VAL A 31 52.44 -6.36 41.84
C VAL A 31 51.09 -6.16 42.54
N ASN A 32 51.05 -5.35 43.59
CA ASN A 32 49.81 -5.04 44.31
C ASN A 32 48.97 -4.03 43.51
N VAL A 33 48.07 -4.54 42.66
CA VAL A 33 46.87 -3.81 42.25
C VAL A 33 45.80 -4.06 43.32
N PRO A 34 45.15 -3.04 43.91
CA PRO A 34 44.04 -3.28 44.82
C PRO A 34 42.93 -4.00 44.04
N ALA A 35 42.42 -5.11 44.58
CA ALA A 35 41.28 -5.79 43.97
C ALA A 35 40.10 -4.80 43.91
N ALA A 36 39.75 -4.37 42.70
CA ALA A 36 38.50 -3.70 42.46
C ALA A 36 37.39 -4.65 42.95
N ARG A 37 36.67 -4.24 44.01
CA ARG A 37 35.43 -4.93 44.36
C ARG A 37 34.55 -4.85 43.12
N ALA A 38 34.05 -5.99 42.66
CA ALA A 38 32.90 -5.98 41.77
C ALA A 38 31.84 -5.11 42.44
N THR A 39 31.49 -3.99 41.79
CA THR A 39 30.30 -3.23 42.16
C THR A 39 29.12 -4.18 42.04
N PRO A 40 28.30 -4.35 43.09
CA PRO A 40 27.07 -5.12 42.95
C PRO A 40 26.24 -4.55 41.79
N GLU A 41 25.57 -5.41 41.05
CA GLU A 41 24.59 -4.97 40.07
C GLU A 41 23.56 -4.04 40.76
N PRO A 42 23.15 -2.93 40.13
CA PRO A 42 22.09 -2.09 40.69
C PRO A 42 20.82 -2.91 40.84
N LEU A 43 20.39 -3.16 42.09
CA LEU A 43 19.16 -3.88 42.36
C LEU A 43 17.98 -3.16 41.70
N THR A 44 17.27 -3.84 40.81
CA THR A 44 16.08 -3.29 40.16
C THR A 44 15.01 -2.99 41.21
N PRO A 45 14.44 -1.77 41.26
CA PRO A 45 13.38 -1.42 42.20
C PRO A 45 12.17 -2.36 42.07
N THR A 46 11.63 -2.81 43.20
CA THR A 46 10.48 -3.72 43.25
C THR A 46 9.19 -2.94 43.49
N ASN A 47 8.20 -3.09 42.61
CA ASN A 47 6.85 -2.55 42.82
C ASN A 47 6.08 -3.41 43.83
N TRP A 48 6.04 -3.01 45.09
CA TRP A 48 5.35 -3.72 46.17
C TRP A 48 3.83 -3.54 46.17
N ALA A 49 3.30 -2.61 45.39
CA ALA A 49 1.86 -2.50 45.16
C ALA A 49 1.33 -3.61 44.25
N LEU A 50 2.13 -4.09 43.29
CA LEU A 50 1.72 -5.06 42.27
C LEU A 50 1.19 -6.37 42.87
N GLN A 51 0.08 -6.89 42.33
CA GLN A 51 -0.56 -8.12 42.82
C GLN A 51 0.38 -9.34 42.77
N ALA A 52 1.24 -9.43 41.75
CA ALA A 52 2.24 -10.48 41.60
C ALA A 52 3.28 -10.51 42.76
N ASN A 53 3.52 -9.36 43.41
CA ASN A 53 4.42 -9.22 44.56
C ASN A 53 3.66 -9.31 45.91
N GLY A 54 2.38 -9.73 45.88
CA GLY A 54 1.54 -9.92 47.06
C GLY A 54 0.76 -8.67 47.50
N GLY A 55 0.80 -7.58 46.71
CA GLY A 55 0.01 -6.38 46.98
C GLY A 55 -1.50 -6.63 46.82
N THR A 56 -2.31 -6.00 47.68
CA THR A 56 -3.77 -6.16 47.72
C THR A 56 -4.48 -4.82 47.83
N VAL A 57 -5.66 -4.68 47.23
CA VAL A 57 -6.40 -3.41 47.18
C VAL A 57 -7.81 -3.56 47.75
N THR A 58 -8.24 -2.54 48.49
CA THR A 58 -9.63 -2.32 48.89
C THR A 58 -10.02 -0.87 48.59
N ALA A 59 -11.31 -0.59 48.37
CA ALA A 59 -11.76 0.76 48.01
C ALA A 59 -13.16 1.08 48.57
N SER A 60 -13.54 2.37 48.52
CA SER A 60 -14.87 2.87 48.88
C SER A 60 -16.01 2.32 48.00
N GLY A 61 -15.66 1.76 46.83
CA GLY A 61 -16.57 1.14 45.89
C GLY A 61 -16.00 1.17 44.46
N GLN A 62 -16.84 0.77 43.51
CA GLN A 62 -16.55 0.78 42.07
C GLN A 62 -17.75 1.39 41.31
N GLU A 63 -17.50 1.96 40.14
CA GLU A 63 -18.53 2.63 39.32
C GLU A 63 -19.50 1.64 38.66
N VAL A 64 -19.00 0.48 38.22
CA VAL A 64 -19.73 -0.53 37.44
C VAL A 64 -19.59 -1.89 38.12
N SER A 65 -20.67 -2.68 38.15
CA SER A 65 -20.57 -4.06 38.67
C SER A 65 -19.91 -4.98 37.63
N GLY A 66 -18.85 -5.69 38.01
CA GLY A 66 -18.12 -6.62 37.14
C GLY A 66 -17.05 -5.98 36.23
N PHE A 67 -16.87 -4.65 36.27
CA PHE A 67 -15.84 -3.94 35.51
C PHE A 67 -15.16 -2.89 36.40
N TRP A 68 -13.88 -2.60 36.13
CA TRP A 68 -13.09 -1.54 36.78
C TRP A 68 -13.06 -1.61 38.32
N GLY A 69 -12.96 -2.83 38.85
CA GLY A 69 -12.88 -3.12 40.28
C GLY A 69 -11.57 -2.64 40.93
N PRO A 70 -11.44 -2.71 42.26
CA PRO A 70 -10.25 -2.24 42.98
C PRO A 70 -8.97 -3.03 42.65
N ASP A 71 -9.10 -4.27 42.17
CA ASP A 71 -8.01 -5.11 41.64
C ASP A 71 -7.35 -4.49 40.40
N LYS A 72 -8.08 -3.69 39.64
CA LYS A 72 -7.61 -2.96 38.46
C LYS A 72 -6.86 -1.67 38.81
N LEU A 73 -6.38 -1.56 40.04
CA LEU A 73 -5.47 -0.51 40.50
C LEU A 73 -4.05 -1.06 40.74
N ASN A 74 -3.85 -2.38 40.72
CA ASN A 74 -2.55 -3.00 41.02
C ASN A 74 -2.26 -4.29 40.23
N ASP A 75 -2.91 -4.49 39.08
CA ASP A 75 -2.68 -5.68 38.24
C ASP A 75 -1.57 -5.50 37.19
N GLY A 76 -0.98 -4.30 37.10
CA GLY A 76 0.16 -3.99 36.24
C GLY A 76 -0.22 -3.75 34.78
N VAL A 77 -1.51 -3.56 34.47
CA VAL A 77 -2.01 -3.43 33.09
C VAL A 77 -2.47 -1.99 32.82
N ILE A 78 -1.58 -1.17 32.26
CA ILE A 78 -1.92 0.19 31.80
C ILE A 78 -2.24 0.11 30.30
N ASN A 79 -3.51 -0.04 29.94
CA ASN A 79 -3.97 -0.22 28.55
C ASN A 79 -5.00 0.83 28.07
N PRO A 80 -4.67 2.14 28.08
CA PRO A 80 -5.61 3.22 27.78
C PRO A 80 -6.30 3.16 26.41
N GLU A 81 -5.65 2.55 25.41
CA GLU A 81 -6.18 2.39 24.05
C GLU A 81 -7.14 1.21 23.90
N ALA A 82 -7.20 0.28 24.86
CA ALA A 82 -7.96 -0.97 24.72
C ALA A 82 -9.47 -0.74 24.51
N PRO A 83 -10.21 -1.71 23.94
CA PRO A 83 -11.67 -1.70 23.91
C PRO A 83 -12.27 -1.45 25.30
N LYS A 84 -13.39 -0.74 25.40
CA LYS A 84 -13.93 -0.24 26.68
C LYS A 84 -14.14 -1.34 27.75
N ALA A 85 -14.45 -2.57 27.33
CA ALA A 85 -14.65 -3.73 28.20
C ALA A 85 -13.33 -4.38 28.70
N GLU A 86 -12.21 -4.13 28.01
CA GLU A 86 -10.89 -4.73 28.26
C GLU A 86 -9.91 -3.78 28.97
N ARG A 87 -10.30 -2.51 29.14
CA ARG A 87 -9.53 -1.50 29.89
C ARG A 87 -9.37 -1.92 31.34
N SER A 88 -8.15 -2.26 31.75
CA SER A 88 -7.78 -2.33 33.16
C SER A 88 -7.57 -0.91 33.67
N ARG A 89 -8.42 -0.54 34.63
CA ARG A 89 -8.40 0.70 35.40
C ARG A 89 -9.33 0.52 36.58
N TRP A 90 -9.08 1.15 37.72
CA TRP A 90 -10.08 1.31 38.76
C TRP A 90 -10.93 2.55 38.47
N SER A 91 -12.25 2.48 38.67
CA SER A 91 -13.14 3.64 38.70
C SER A 91 -13.99 3.61 39.96
N SER A 92 -13.89 4.63 40.81
CA SER A 92 -14.56 4.67 42.11
C SER A 92 -16.09 4.72 42.02
N ASN A 93 -16.77 4.46 43.15
CA ASN A 93 -18.16 4.89 43.28
C ASN A 93 -18.30 6.42 43.11
N THR A 94 -19.52 6.89 42.82
CA THR A 94 -19.81 8.31 42.48
C THR A 94 -19.82 9.27 43.69
N SER A 95 -18.93 9.05 44.66
CA SER A 95 -18.71 9.88 45.84
C SER A 95 -17.53 10.84 45.64
N ASP A 96 -17.65 12.10 46.08
CA ASP A 96 -16.49 13.00 46.20
C ASP A 96 -15.60 12.69 47.42
N ASP A 97 -16.03 11.78 48.30
CA ASP A 97 -15.29 11.15 49.41
C ASP A 97 -15.00 9.67 49.08
N ALA A 98 -14.46 9.40 47.89
CA ALA A 98 -14.02 8.08 47.48
C ALA A 98 -12.59 7.79 47.96
N TRP A 99 -12.22 6.52 48.10
CA TRP A 99 -10.83 6.15 48.45
C TRP A 99 -10.44 4.77 47.92
N ALA A 100 -9.13 4.56 47.76
CA ALA A 100 -8.51 3.26 47.57
C ALA A 100 -7.38 3.07 48.61
N LEU A 101 -7.16 1.83 49.02
CA LEU A 101 -6.20 1.42 50.05
C LEU A 101 -5.45 0.19 49.55
N VAL A 102 -4.19 0.39 49.18
CA VAL A 102 -3.24 -0.65 48.80
C VAL A 102 -2.51 -1.12 50.06
N SER A 103 -2.40 -2.43 50.24
CA SER A 103 -1.75 -3.07 51.40
C SER A 103 -0.74 -4.12 50.94
N PHE A 104 0.44 -4.08 51.53
CA PHE A 104 1.58 -4.97 51.21
C PHE A 104 1.59 -6.21 52.13
N PRO A 105 2.27 -7.31 51.76
CA PRO A 105 2.38 -8.50 52.61
C PRO A 105 3.25 -8.30 53.85
N GLN A 106 4.15 -7.31 53.85
CA GLN A 106 5.00 -6.89 54.97
C GLN A 106 5.31 -5.39 54.86
N GLY A 107 6.10 -4.83 55.79
CA GLY A 107 6.49 -3.42 55.75
C GLY A 107 7.72 -3.18 54.86
N HIS A 108 7.68 -2.11 54.05
CA HIS A 108 8.74 -1.75 53.10
C HIS A 108 9.13 -0.28 53.25
N ALA A 109 10.44 0.00 53.21
CA ALA A 109 10.94 1.34 52.91
C ALA A 109 10.67 1.63 51.43
N LEU A 110 10.05 2.78 51.14
CA LEU A 110 9.70 3.19 49.78
C LEU A 110 10.48 4.45 49.37
N ASP A 111 10.83 4.53 48.09
CA ASP A 111 11.39 5.71 47.44
C ASP A 111 10.29 6.60 46.84
N HIS A 112 9.36 6.01 46.09
CA HIS A 112 8.27 6.74 45.43
C HIS A 112 7.03 5.89 45.15
N ILE A 113 5.93 6.59 44.84
CA ILE A 113 4.62 6.04 44.48
C ILE A 113 4.19 6.69 43.16
N ASN A 114 3.81 5.90 42.15
CA ASN A 114 3.25 6.41 40.90
C ASN A 114 1.72 6.32 40.92
N LEU A 115 1.04 7.37 40.45
CA LEU A 115 -0.39 7.42 40.21
C LEU A 115 -0.62 7.64 38.71
N TRP A 116 -1.12 6.63 38.01
CA TRP A 116 -1.42 6.74 36.58
C TRP A 116 -2.85 7.23 36.36
N MET A 117 -3.01 8.49 35.95
CA MET A 117 -4.28 9.20 35.91
C MET A 117 -5.08 8.92 34.62
N GLU A 118 -6.41 8.81 34.78
CA GLU A 118 -7.37 8.68 33.67
C GLU A 118 -8.08 10.03 33.40
N ARG A 119 -8.83 10.17 32.31
CA ARG A 119 -9.63 11.37 32.00
C ARG A 119 -10.59 11.76 33.13
N ALA A 120 -11.12 10.80 33.88
CA ALA A 120 -11.94 10.99 35.08
C ALA A 120 -11.11 10.96 36.39
N CYS A 121 -9.86 11.41 36.38
CA CYS A 121 -9.01 11.47 37.58
C CYS A 121 -9.66 12.30 38.73
N PRO A 122 -9.25 12.07 39.99
CA PRO A 122 -9.66 12.94 41.09
C PRO A 122 -9.05 14.34 40.94
N LYS A 123 -9.89 15.37 40.83
CA LYS A 123 -9.50 16.79 40.80
C LYS A 123 -8.82 17.23 42.10
N LYS A 124 -9.27 16.69 43.23
CA LYS A 124 -8.62 16.84 44.52
C LYS A 124 -8.43 15.49 45.17
N TRP A 125 -7.22 15.24 45.67
CA TRP A 125 -6.83 14.01 46.32
C TRP A 125 -5.75 14.24 47.36
N ASP A 126 -5.63 13.31 48.31
CA ASP A 126 -4.55 13.17 49.28
C ASP A 126 -3.98 11.75 49.18
N LEU A 127 -2.65 11.63 49.31
CA LEU A 127 -1.96 10.35 49.39
C LEU A 127 -1.36 10.21 50.79
N LEU A 128 -1.68 9.10 51.46
CA LEU A 128 -1.31 8.84 52.84
C LEU A 128 -0.62 7.46 52.97
N ILE A 129 0.31 7.34 53.91
CA ILE A 129 1.04 6.11 54.22
C ILE A 129 0.82 5.68 55.68
N SER A 130 1.06 4.39 55.98
CA SER A 130 0.88 3.81 57.31
C SER A 130 1.83 2.63 57.56
N GLU A 131 2.36 2.51 58.77
CA GLU A 131 3.13 1.34 59.26
C GLU A 131 2.24 0.33 59.99
N ASP A 132 1.41 0.82 60.92
CA ASP A 132 0.49 0.01 61.74
C ASP A 132 -0.79 -0.39 60.99
N GLY A 133 -0.98 0.12 59.78
CA GLY A 133 -2.14 -0.09 58.93
C GLY A 133 -3.44 0.57 59.42
N ASN A 134 -3.35 1.48 60.39
CA ASN A 134 -4.48 2.12 61.09
C ASN A 134 -4.30 3.65 61.19
N THR A 135 -3.10 4.10 61.53
CA THR A 135 -2.68 5.50 61.62
C THR A 135 -2.12 5.94 60.27
N PHE A 136 -2.74 6.93 59.63
CA PHE A 136 -2.38 7.38 58.28
C PHE A 136 -1.78 8.78 58.28
N THR A 137 -0.57 8.91 57.73
CA THR A 137 0.16 10.17 57.56
C THR A 137 0.08 10.63 56.12
N LYS A 138 -0.48 11.82 55.86
CA LYS A 138 -0.49 12.44 54.53
C LYS A 138 0.93 12.84 54.11
N ILE A 139 1.35 12.37 52.95
CA ILE A 139 2.66 12.70 52.33
C ILE A 139 2.53 13.63 51.12
N ALA A 140 1.41 13.55 50.39
CA ALA A 140 1.15 14.37 49.22
C ALA A 140 -0.35 14.61 49.01
N GLY A 141 -0.69 15.41 48.01
CA GLY A 141 -2.05 15.67 47.58
C GLY A 141 -2.10 16.81 46.57
N SER A 142 -3.20 16.90 45.84
CA SER A 142 -3.48 18.02 44.94
C SER A 142 -4.83 18.65 45.27
N ASP A 143 -4.92 19.97 45.12
CA ASP A 143 -6.16 20.74 45.20
C ASP A 143 -6.66 21.22 43.82
N ALA A 144 -5.91 20.92 42.75
CA ALA A 144 -6.19 21.33 41.38
C ALA A 144 -5.51 20.40 40.36
N GLN A 145 -5.72 19.08 40.50
CA GLN A 145 -5.25 18.12 39.50
C GLN A 145 -5.93 18.40 38.16
N VAL A 146 -5.13 18.57 37.11
CA VAL A 146 -5.58 18.49 35.72
C VAL A 146 -5.65 17.01 35.36
N CYS A 147 -6.72 16.56 34.71
CA CYS A 147 -6.78 15.22 34.15
C CYS A 147 -6.45 15.29 32.65
N PRO A 148 -5.83 14.24 32.07
CA PRO A 148 -5.58 14.18 30.63
C PRO A 148 -6.88 14.32 29.83
N SER A 149 -6.86 15.11 28.76
CA SER A 149 -8.03 15.39 27.93
C SER A 149 -8.42 14.23 27.00
N ASP A 150 -7.43 13.44 26.61
CA ASP A 150 -7.48 12.16 25.90
C ASP A 150 -6.23 11.37 26.32
N PRO A 151 -6.14 10.04 26.09
CA PRO A 151 -4.91 9.31 26.39
C PRO A 151 -3.74 9.87 25.57
N PRO A 152 -2.51 9.91 26.11
CA PRO A 152 -1.93 8.98 27.08
C PRO A 152 -2.32 9.19 28.55
N SER A 153 -2.06 8.17 29.36
CA SER A 153 -2.15 8.22 30.83
C SER A 153 -1.08 9.14 31.42
N GLU A 154 -1.50 10.20 32.14
CA GLU A 154 -0.59 11.10 32.85
C GLU A 154 -0.07 10.41 34.13
N LYS A 155 1.25 10.24 34.27
CA LYS A 155 1.87 9.68 35.48
C LYS A 155 2.23 10.77 36.47
N VAL A 156 1.62 10.75 37.65
CA VAL A 156 1.99 11.61 38.78
C VAL A 156 2.86 10.81 39.75
N THR A 157 4.15 11.12 39.79
CA THR A 157 5.12 10.47 40.69
C THR A 157 5.25 11.25 42.00
N VAL A 158 4.90 10.60 43.11
CA VAL A 158 5.06 11.13 44.46
C VAL A 158 6.31 10.50 45.09
N GLN A 159 7.37 11.28 45.19
CA GLN A 159 8.55 10.95 45.98
C GLN A 159 8.19 10.89 47.47
N ILE A 160 8.66 9.86 48.18
CA ILE A 160 8.49 9.73 49.63
C ILE A 160 9.34 10.81 50.32
N PRO A 161 8.74 11.71 51.13
CA PRO A 161 9.50 12.75 51.82
C PRO A 161 10.60 12.14 52.71
N GLU A 162 11.79 12.72 52.73
CA GLU A 162 12.99 12.16 53.34
C GLU A 162 12.79 11.66 54.79
N GLN A 163 12.01 12.40 55.57
CA GLN A 163 11.61 12.08 56.95
C GLN A 163 10.78 10.79 57.11
N TYR A 164 10.32 10.18 56.01
CA TYR A 164 9.56 8.94 55.95
C TYR A 164 10.22 7.85 55.10
N LYS A 165 11.39 8.07 54.46
CA LYS A 165 12.05 7.02 53.65
C LYS A 165 12.50 5.80 54.47
N ALA A 166 12.80 6.01 55.76
CA ALA A 166 13.11 4.93 56.70
C ALA A 166 11.86 4.27 57.34
N MET A 167 10.65 4.68 56.94
CA MET A 167 9.38 4.18 57.48
C MET A 167 9.05 2.81 56.87
N SER A 168 8.62 1.86 57.70
CA SER A 168 8.32 0.47 57.30
C SER A 168 6.89 0.33 56.76
N ILE A 169 6.58 1.09 55.70
CA ILE A 169 5.23 1.31 55.19
C ILE A 169 4.58 -0.04 54.84
N THR A 170 3.40 -0.33 55.42
CA THR A 170 2.58 -1.52 55.11
C THR A 170 1.35 -1.20 54.26
N LYS A 171 0.91 0.08 54.22
CA LYS A 171 -0.24 0.51 53.41
C LYS A 171 -0.07 1.91 52.83
N ILE A 172 -0.67 2.10 51.65
CA ILE A 172 -0.88 3.39 50.97
C ILE A 172 -2.39 3.62 50.81
N LYS A 173 -2.89 4.78 51.23
CA LYS A 173 -4.27 5.22 50.96
C LYS A 173 -4.28 6.40 49.99
N LEU A 174 -4.99 6.26 48.87
CA LEU A 174 -5.44 7.38 48.05
C LEU A 174 -6.83 7.80 48.52
N GLN A 175 -6.97 9.05 48.97
CA GLN A 175 -8.23 9.65 49.40
C GLN A 175 -8.64 10.72 48.39
N VAL A 176 -9.76 10.53 47.70
CA VAL A 176 -10.39 11.55 46.86
C VAL A 176 -11.10 12.56 47.75
N ARG A 177 -11.06 13.83 47.35
CA ARG A 177 -11.76 14.96 48.00
C ARG A 177 -12.65 15.75 47.02
N GLU A 178 -12.44 15.61 45.72
CA GLU A 178 -13.28 16.16 44.66
C GLU A 178 -13.00 15.41 43.34
N ARG A 179 -14.03 14.93 42.64
CA ARG A 179 -13.91 14.32 41.30
C ARG A 179 -14.02 15.36 40.19
N THR A 180 -13.35 15.10 39.08
CA THR A 180 -13.39 15.96 37.88
C THR A 180 -14.72 15.83 37.14
N PRO A 181 -15.39 16.94 36.78
CA PRO A 181 -16.57 16.91 35.91
C PRO A 181 -16.14 16.87 34.43
N ILE A 182 -16.50 15.81 33.72
CA ILE A 182 -16.32 15.70 32.26
C ILE A 182 -17.65 16.09 31.59
N ASN A 183 -17.62 17.10 30.72
CA ASN A 183 -18.82 17.64 30.03
C ASN A 183 -20.00 17.95 30.99
N GLY A 184 -19.68 18.40 32.21
CA GLY A 184 -20.65 18.68 33.28
C GLY A 184 -21.00 17.50 34.20
N HIS A 185 -20.60 16.27 33.86
CA HIS A 185 -20.93 15.05 34.62
C HIS A 185 -19.75 14.56 35.47
N LYS A 186 -20.00 14.27 36.76
CA LYS A 186 -19.02 13.65 37.67
C LYS A 186 -19.16 12.11 37.68
N TRP A 187 -18.31 11.45 36.90
CA TRP A 187 -18.10 10.00 36.87
C TRP A 187 -17.31 9.51 38.11
N GLY A 188 -17.01 8.22 38.20
CA GLY A 188 -16.10 7.67 39.21
C GLY A 188 -14.67 8.22 39.07
N ALA A 189 -13.99 8.42 40.20
CA ALA A 189 -12.58 8.80 40.21
C ALA A 189 -11.76 7.64 39.62
N SER A 190 -11.07 7.88 38.51
CA SER A 190 -10.45 6.82 37.72
C SER A 190 -8.92 6.93 37.67
N LEU A 191 -8.25 5.80 37.91
CA LEU A 191 -6.80 5.60 37.76
C LEU A 191 -6.55 4.30 36.98
N TRP A 192 -5.49 4.27 36.16
CA TRP A 192 -5.05 3.07 35.45
C TRP A 192 -4.33 2.09 36.39
N GLU A 193 -3.41 2.59 37.23
CA GLU A 193 -2.55 1.79 38.12
C GLU A 193 -2.01 2.68 39.26
N LEU A 194 -1.73 2.09 40.43
CA LEU A 194 -0.96 2.69 41.52
C LEU A 194 0.24 1.79 41.84
N GLU A 195 1.45 2.30 41.60
CA GLU A 195 2.70 1.58 41.82
C GLU A 195 3.44 2.12 43.05
N ALA A 196 4.22 1.28 43.75
CA ALA A 196 4.99 1.71 44.91
C ALA A 196 6.35 1.00 44.97
N PHE A 197 7.44 1.76 44.82
CA PHE A 197 8.79 1.22 44.63
C PHE A 197 9.69 1.45 45.84
N ASP A 198 10.59 0.49 46.12
CA ASP A 198 11.58 0.51 47.19
C ASP A 198 12.96 1.11 46.79
N GLY A 199 13.11 1.51 45.52
CA GLY A 199 14.30 2.14 44.98
C GLY A 199 13.98 3.27 44.01
N PRO A 200 14.97 4.13 43.69
CA PRO A 200 14.78 5.27 42.80
C PRO A 200 14.27 4.83 41.43
N GLU A 201 13.35 5.60 40.84
CA GLU A 201 12.90 5.35 39.47
C GLU A 201 14.12 5.31 38.54
N GLN A 202 14.33 4.17 37.88
CA GLN A 202 15.33 4.07 36.83
C GLN A 202 14.87 4.91 35.64
N ALA A 203 15.28 6.18 35.63
CA ALA A 203 15.26 6.98 34.41
C ALA A 203 15.96 6.15 33.31
N PRO A 204 15.36 6.02 32.10
CA PRO A 204 16.01 5.32 31.01
C PRO A 204 17.38 5.98 30.79
N ALA A 205 18.44 5.18 30.81
CA ALA A 205 19.80 5.69 30.72
C ALA A 205 19.91 6.60 29.49
N VAL A 206 20.20 7.88 29.73
CA VAL A 206 20.43 8.86 28.66
C VAL A 206 21.85 8.65 28.16
N GLU A 207 22.03 7.53 27.47
CA GLU A 207 23.13 7.33 26.54
C GLU A 207 23.07 8.49 25.52
N PRO A 208 24.22 9.11 25.21
CA PRO A 208 24.29 10.08 24.12
C PRO A 208 23.70 9.49 22.83
N GLN A 209 23.01 10.30 22.02
CA GLN A 209 22.56 9.86 20.69
C GLN A 209 23.73 9.44 19.79
N ASP A 210 24.95 9.88 20.09
CA ASP A 210 26.19 9.53 19.38
C ASP A 210 26.97 8.39 20.08
N ALA A 211 26.36 7.66 21.03
CA ALA A 211 27.01 6.53 21.69
C ALA A 211 27.20 5.35 20.72
N PRO A 212 28.34 4.63 20.73
CA PRO A 212 28.53 3.46 19.88
C PRO A 212 27.45 2.40 20.12
N GLY A 213 26.65 2.11 19.09
CA GLY A 213 25.49 1.19 19.17
C GLY A 213 24.12 1.88 19.17
N SER A 214 24.06 3.20 19.33
CA SER A 214 22.83 4.02 19.37
C SER A 214 21.97 4.00 18.09
N SER A 215 22.51 3.48 16.98
CA SER A 215 21.84 3.30 15.68
C SER A 215 21.44 1.85 15.39
N LEU A 216 21.93 0.86 16.15
CA LEU A 216 21.89 -0.54 15.72
C LEU A 216 20.47 -1.13 15.76
N VAL A 217 19.94 -1.49 14.59
CA VAL A 217 18.64 -2.13 14.43
C VAL A 217 18.77 -3.31 13.44
N PRO A 218 18.52 -4.56 13.86
CA PRO A 218 18.26 -5.00 15.23
C PRO A 218 19.42 -4.77 16.20
N LYS A 219 19.11 -4.70 17.50
CA LYS A 219 20.09 -4.75 18.59
C LYS A 219 20.87 -6.08 18.57
N PRO A 220 22.21 -6.06 18.56
CA PRO A 220 23.00 -7.29 18.50
C PRO A 220 22.92 -8.08 19.81
N VAL A 221 23.20 -9.39 19.74
CA VAL A 221 23.26 -10.29 20.92
C VAL A 221 24.35 -9.87 21.91
N SER A 222 25.47 -9.32 21.43
CA SER A 222 26.55 -8.81 22.26
C SER A 222 27.23 -7.62 21.58
N LEU A 223 27.44 -6.55 22.35
CA LEU A 223 28.18 -5.33 21.98
C LEU A 223 29.08 -4.94 23.15
N GLU A 224 30.39 -4.86 22.90
CA GLU A 224 31.42 -4.39 23.82
C GLU A 224 32.02 -3.09 23.26
N VAL A 225 32.05 -2.03 24.08
CA VAL A 225 32.54 -0.69 23.70
C VAL A 225 33.72 -0.30 24.62
N PRO A 226 34.97 -0.37 24.16
CA PRO A 226 36.14 0.04 24.94
C PRO A 226 36.16 1.56 25.22
N GLU A 227 36.16 1.94 26.50
CA GLU A 227 36.14 3.35 26.93
C GLU A 227 37.37 4.12 26.41
N GLY A 228 37.12 5.26 25.75
CA GLY A 228 38.17 6.18 25.27
C GLY A 228 39.00 5.68 24.08
N ALA A 229 38.68 4.54 23.49
CA ALA A 229 39.39 4.04 22.31
C ALA A 229 39.04 4.87 21.04
N PRO A 230 40.04 5.27 20.23
CA PRO A 230 39.79 5.98 18.98
C PRO A 230 39.08 5.07 17.96
N GLY A 231 38.21 5.65 17.13
CA GLY A 231 37.54 4.94 16.04
C GLY A 231 38.44 4.71 14.80
N PHE A 232 37.94 3.91 13.87
CA PHE A 232 38.56 3.67 12.57
C PHE A 232 38.01 4.63 11.51
N ALA A 233 38.86 5.53 10.99
CA ALA A 233 38.49 6.44 9.91
C ALA A 233 38.71 5.79 8.53
N LEU A 234 37.71 5.85 7.65
CA LEU A 234 37.84 5.46 6.25
C LEU A 234 38.64 6.53 5.49
N THR A 235 39.53 6.11 4.59
CA THR A 235 40.35 7.01 3.76
C THR A 235 40.29 6.60 2.27
N PRO A 236 40.74 7.45 1.32
CA PRO A 236 40.81 7.08 -0.10
C PRO A 236 41.66 5.84 -0.41
N GLU A 237 42.58 5.46 0.48
CA GLU A 237 43.45 4.29 0.37
C GLU A 237 42.82 2.99 0.88
N LEU A 238 41.63 3.07 1.48
CA LEU A 238 40.87 1.93 2.03
C LEU A 238 40.72 0.80 0.99
N LYS A 239 40.99 -0.43 1.40
CA LYS A 239 40.70 -1.64 0.61
C LYS A 239 39.79 -2.59 1.40
N ILE A 240 39.02 -3.39 0.66
CA ILE A 240 38.32 -4.55 1.23
C ILE A 240 39.13 -5.81 0.89
N VAL A 241 39.56 -6.54 1.91
CA VAL A 241 40.20 -7.86 1.77
C VAL A 241 39.14 -8.93 1.86
N ALA A 242 38.99 -9.75 0.83
CA ALA A 242 38.05 -10.87 0.83
C ALA A 242 38.59 -12.08 0.04
N PRO A 243 38.33 -13.32 0.50
CA PRO A 243 38.53 -14.51 -0.32
C PRO A 243 37.53 -14.53 -1.48
N ALA A 244 37.86 -15.23 -2.56
CA ALA A 244 37.00 -15.31 -3.76
C ALA A 244 35.57 -15.83 -3.50
N ALA A 245 35.38 -16.60 -2.41
CA ALA A 245 34.08 -17.11 -1.97
C ALA A 245 33.18 -16.05 -1.31
N LEU A 246 33.71 -14.89 -0.94
CA LEU A 246 32.99 -13.74 -0.35
C LEU A 246 33.01 -12.51 -1.28
N LYS A 247 33.23 -12.72 -2.59
CA LYS A 247 33.32 -11.62 -3.56
C LYS A 247 32.01 -10.84 -3.65
N SER A 248 30.86 -11.50 -3.58
CA SER A 248 29.54 -10.86 -3.66
C SER A 248 29.30 -9.90 -2.50
N GLU A 249 29.59 -10.36 -1.28
CA GLU A 249 29.47 -9.59 -0.03
C GLU A 249 30.45 -8.41 -0.02
N ALA A 250 31.68 -8.63 -0.49
CA ALA A 250 32.69 -7.59 -0.66
C ALA A 250 32.25 -6.53 -1.68
N GLU A 251 31.65 -6.93 -2.81
CA GLU A 251 31.19 -6.00 -3.85
C GLU A 251 29.95 -5.21 -3.39
N LEU A 252 29.00 -5.84 -2.70
CA LEU A 252 27.83 -5.14 -2.13
C LEU A 252 28.23 -4.11 -1.06
N LEU A 253 29.21 -4.41 -0.21
CA LEU A 253 29.77 -3.42 0.71
C LEU A 253 30.55 -2.32 -0.05
N ALA A 254 31.35 -2.70 -1.04
CA ALA A 254 32.13 -1.73 -1.83
C ALA A 254 31.23 -0.78 -2.62
N VAL A 255 30.14 -1.25 -3.23
CA VAL A 255 29.18 -0.42 -3.96
C VAL A 255 28.52 0.60 -3.03
N SER A 256 28.04 0.19 -1.85
CA SER A 256 27.48 1.13 -0.86
C SER A 256 28.49 2.21 -0.45
N LEU A 257 29.72 1.80 -0.07
CA LEU A 257 30.74 2.75 0.39
C LEU A 257 31.27 3.66 -0.73
N ARG A 258 31.46 3.15 -1.96
CA ARG A 258 31.93 3.97 -3.09
C ARG A 258 30.94 5.08 -3.46
N ALA A 259 29.63 4.78 -3.39
CA ALA A 259 28.58 5.72 -3.79
C ALA A 259 28.57 6.99 -2.92
N SER A 260 28.68 6.84 -1.60
CA SER A 260 28.64 7.94 -0.63
C SER A 260 30.01 8.56 -0.33
N THR A 261 31.09 7.78 -0.28
CA THR A 261 32.45 8.32 0.02
C THR A 261 33.16 8.91 -1.21
N GLY A 262 32.81 8.44 -2.42
CA GLY A 262 33.58 8.70 -3.64
C GLY A 262 34.97 8.03 -3.68
N TYR A 263 35.34 7.19 -2.71
CA TYR A 263 36.63 6.52 -2.66
C TYR A 263 36.68 5.33 -3.63
N PRO A 264 37.86 4.91 -4.15
CA PRO A 264 37.95 3.80 -5.11
C PRO A 264 37.59 2.41 -4.52
N ILE A 265 37.97 2.17 -3.26
CA ILE A 265 37.71 0.95 -2.48
C ILE A 265 37.90 -0.35 -3.31
N PRO A 266 39.14 -0.68 -3.71
CA PRO A 266 39.41 -1.92 -4.43
C PRO A 266 39.21 -3.14 -3.51
N ILE A 267 38.69 -4.22 -4.10
CA ILE A 267 38.62 -5.53 -3.44
C ILE A 267 39.88 -6.31 -3.79
N VAL A 268 40.56 -6.85 -2.78
CA VAL A 268 41.84 -7.57 -2.92
C VAL A 268 41.80 -8.93 -2.21
N ALA A 269 42.61 -9.86 -2.71
CA ALA A 269 42.81 -11.17 -2.07
C ALA A 269 43.73 -11.05 -0.85
N GLU A 270 43.83 -12.12 -0.05
CA GLU A 270 44.73 -12.18 1.10
C GLU A 270 46.22 -12.30 0.69
N SER A 271 46.83 -11.17 0.34
CA SER A 271 48.28 -10.99 0.20
C SER A 271 48.85 -9.85 1.06
N ASP A 272 48.03 -8.84 1.36
CA ASP A 272 48.47 -7.59 1.98
C ASP A 272 48.23 -7.61 3.49
N ALA A 273 49.32 -7.61 4.26
CA ALA A 273 49.32 -7.45 5.72
C ALA A 273 49.50 -5.97 6.12
N ALA A 274 48.62 -5.10 5.61
CA ALA A 274 48.64 -3.66 5.87
C ALA A 274 47.57 -3.23 6.90
N SER A 275 47.76 -2.06 7.52
CA SER A 275 46.71 -1.33 8.23
C SER A 275 45.82 -0.56 7.25
N GLY A 276 44.63 -0.14 7.68
CA GLY A 276 43.69 0.63 6.83
C GLY A 276 42.78 -0.25 5.96
N LEU A 277 42.31 -1.39 6.49
CA LEU A 277 41.60 -2.42 5.73
C LEU A 277 40.28 -2.82 6.41
N ILE A 278 39.28 -3.18 5.60
CA ILE A 278 38.15 -4.01 6.03
C ILE A 278 38.43 -5.44 5.57
N ARG A 279 38.44 -6.43 6.48
CA ARG A 279 38.62 -7.85 6.15
C ARG A 279 37.31 -8.62 6.32
N LEU A 280 36.92 -9.34 5.28
CA LEU A 280 35.78 -10.25 5.29
C LEU A 280 36.29 -11.70 5.25
N SER A 281 35.79 -12.55 6.14
CA SER A 281 36.22 -13.95 6.25
C SER A 281 35.10 -14.87 6.76
N THR A 282 35.23 -16.18 6.53
CA THR A 282 34.37 -17.19 7.18
C THR A 282 35.14 -17.92 8.27
N GLY A 283 34.46 -18.27 9.37
CA GLY A 283 35.06 -18.87 10.54
C GLY A 283 34.06 -19.22 11.64
N ALA A 284 34.55 -19.71 12.78
CA ALA A 284 33.70 -20.01 13.93
C ALA A 284 33.36 -18.72 14.69
N VAL A 285 32.07 -18.51 14.97
CA VAL A 285 31.57 -17.42 15.81
C VAL A 285 31.29 -17.98 17.20
N GLU A 286 31.79 -17.32 18.25
CA GLU A 286 31.56 -17.79 19.62
C GLU A 286 30.09 -17.60 20.03
N GLY A 287 29.45 -18.68 20.48
CA GLY A 287 28.08 -18.68 20.97
C GLY A 287 27.02 -19.19 19.97
N SER A 288 27.33 -19.26 18.67
CA SER A 288 26.36 -19.71 17.65
C SER A 288 27.00 -20.45 16.48
N THR A 289 26.22 -21.34 15.86
CA THR A 289 26.57 -22.06 14.63
C THR A 289 25.54 -21.86 13.52
N LYS A 290 24.68 -20.84 13.62
CA LYS A 290 23.78 -20.42 12.54
C LYS A 290 24.59 -19.81 11.39
N ASP A 291 24.21 -20.05 10.14
CA ASP A 291 24.89 -19.50 8.96
C ASP A 291 24.96 -17.96 8.98
N GLU A 292 23.89 -17.35 9.50
CA GLU A 292 23.71 -15.92 9.71
C GLU A 292 24.55 -15.30 10.83
N ALA A 293 25.23 -16.11 11.65
CA ALA A 293 25.99 -15.61 12.79
C ALA A 293 27.30 -14.95 12.34
N TYR A 294 27.68 -13.86 13.01
CA TYR A 294 28.92 -13.15 12.75
C TYR A 294 29.56 -12.58 14.02
N SER A 295 30.85 -12.30 13.93
CA SER A 295 31.56 -11.39 14.82
C SER A 295 32.16 -10.24 14.01
N LEU A 296 32.00 -9.02 14.51
CA LEU A 296 32.56 -7.79 13.94
C LEU A 296 33.47 -7.16 15.00
N GLN A 297 34.69 -6.81 14.62
CA GLN A 297 35.68 -6.14 15.47
C GLN A 297 36.19 -4.91 14.74
N VAL A 298 36.18 -3.75 15.42
CA VAL A 298 36.72 -2.49 14.93
C VAL A 298 37.79 -2.02 15.90
N ASP A 299 38.97 -1.70 15.38
CA ASP A 299 40.00 -0.96 16.11
C ASP A 299 40.67 0.07 15.18
N ALA A 300 41.55 0.91 15.71
CA ALA A 300 42.21 1.99 14.97
C ALA A 300 43.00 1.54 13.71
N ASN A 301 43.27 0.24 13.53
CA ASN A 301 43.97 -0.32 12.38
C ASN A 301 43.03 -0.82 11.27
N GLY A 302 41.74 -1.06 11.55
CA GLY A 302 40.80 -1.61 10.58
C GLY A 302 39.54 -2.27 11.17
N VAL A 303 38.82 -2.97 10.29
CA VAL A 303 37.61 -3.72 10.62
C VAL A 303 37.80 -5.19 10.23
N ASN A 304 37.49 -6.12 11.13
CA ASN A 304 37.44 -7.56 10.83
C ASN A 304 36.02 -8.07 11.00
N ILE A 305 35.45 -8.66 9.94
CA ILE A 305 34.15 -9.35 9.94
C ILE A 305 34.39 -10.83 9.66
N THR A 306 33.91 -11.69 10.56
CA THR A 306 33.94 -13.15 10.44
C THR A 306 32.52 -13.69 10.55
N GLY A 307 31.99 -14.27 9.48
CA GLY A 307 30.68 -14.97 9.49
C GLY A 307 30.85 -16.48 9.59
N VAL A 308 29.83 -17.20 10.05
CA VAL A 308 29.79 -18.67 9.91
C VAL A 308 29.66 -19.06 8.44
N GLY A 309 28.68 -18.46 7.76
CA GLY A 309 28.52 -18.51 6.30
C GLY A 309 28.66 -17.14 5.64
N ALA A 310 28.37 -17.10 4.34
CA ALA A 310 28.33 -15.86 3.57
C ALA A 310 27.22 -14.90 4.05
N HIS A 311 26.08 -15.45 4.51
CA HIS A 311 25.00 -14.65 5.09
C HIS A 311 25.46 -13.96 6.39
N GLY A 312 26.19 -14.66 7.27
CA GLY A 312 26.81 -14.04 8.44
C GLY A 312 27.74 -12.88 8.06
N VAL A 313 28.60 -13.06 7.05
CA VAL A 313 29.45 -11.97 6.55
C VAL A 313 28.62 -10.79 6.06
N PHE A 314 27.58 -11.04 5.24
CA PHE A 314 26.66 -10.01 4.76
C PHE A 314 26.01 -9.23 5.92
N ASN A 315 25.43 -9.93 6.90
CA ASN A 315 24.82 -9.34 8.10
C ASN A 315 25.83 -8.47 8.89
N GLY A 316 27.09 -8.91 8.99
CA GLY A 316 28.19 -8.10 9.54
C GLY A 316 28.47 -6.83 8.73
N THR A 317 28.41 -6.88 7.39
CA THR A 317 28.54 -5.66 6.57
C THR A 317 27.38 -4.69 6.76
N ARG A 318 26.16 -5.17 7.05
CA ARG A 318 25.01 -4.29 7.33
C ARG A 318 25.17 -3.56 8.66
N THR A 319 25.63 -4.27 9.69
CA THR A 319 25.99 -3.66 11.00
C THR A 319 27.14 -2.67 10.87
N LEU A 320 28.14 -2.93 10.01
CA LEU A 320 29.21 -1.96 9.74
C LEU A 320 28.69 -0.64 9.13
N LEU A 321 27.68 -0.69 8.25
CA LEU A 321 27.08 0.51 7.66
C LEU A 321 26.31 1.32 8.71
N GLN A 322 25.52 0.67 9.58
CA GLN A 322 24.82 1.33 10.69
C GLN A 322 25.78 1.94 11.75
N LEU A 323 27.06 1.55 11.77
CA LEU A 323 28.10 2.13 12.62
C LEU A 323 28.84 3.34 11.99
N LEU A 324 28.49 3.71 10.76
CA LEU A 324 28.92 4.94 10.09
C LEU A 324 27.81 6.00 10.16
N PRO A 325 28.09 7.29 9.87
CA PRO A 325 27.05 8.30 9.71
C PRO A 325 26.06 7.88 8.60
N GLY A 326 24.75 8.01 8.83
CA GLY A 326 23.69 7.49 7.95
C GLY A 326 23.74 7.96 6.50
N PHE A 327 24.39 9.10 6.22
CA PHE A 327 24.74 9.53 4.86
C PHE A 327 25.63 8.54 4.08
N VAL A 328 26.18 7.49 4.72
CA VAL A 328 26.86 6.38 4.04
C VAL A 328 25.94 5.66 3.03
N HIS A 329 24.63 5.79 3.19
CA HIS A 329 23.61 5.23 2.29
C HIS A 329 23.31 6.11 1.06
N MET A 330 23.91 7.30 0.94
CA MET A 330 23.72 8.20 -0.20
C MET A 330 24.19 7.59 -1.52
N LYS A 331 23.39 7.81 -2.57
CA LYS A 331 23.67 7.35 -3.95
C LYS A 331 24.59 8.32 -4.73
N THR A 332 25.05 9.39 -4.10
CA THR A 332 25.97 10.41 -4.63
C THR A 332 27.07 10.72 -3.60
N PRO A 333 28.28 11.09 -4.03
CA PRO A 333 29.37 11.38 -3.09
C PRO A 333 29.08 12.60 -2.21
N VAL A 334 29.30 12.44 -0.90
CA VAL A 334 29.13 13.48 0.12
C VAL A 334 30.37 13.55 1.03
N ILE A 335 30.56 14.70 1.67
CA ILE A 335 31.67 14.98 2.57
C ILE A 335 31.15 14.90 4.01
N ALA A 336 31.50 13.82 4.69
CA ALA A 336 31.21 13.55 6.09
C ALA A 336 32.44 12.95 6.80
N ASN A 337 32.43 12.91 8.14
CA ASN A 337 33.47 12.22 8.90
C ASN A 337 33.19 10.71 8.94
N TRP A 338 33.74 9.97 7.97
CA TRP A 338 33.59 8.52 7.84
C TRP A 338 34.38 7.74 8.91
N THR A 339 34.02 7.89 10.19
CA THR A 339 34.64 7.18 11.32
C THR A 339 33.69 6.14 11.90
N VAL A 340 34.15 4.89 11.99
CA VAL A 340 33.49 3.78 12.70
C VAL A 340 33.98 3.77 14.16
N PRO A 341 33.14 3.68 15.18
CA PRO A 341 33.61 3.56 16.57
C PRO A 341 34.30 2.21 16.82
N THR A 342 35.30 2.20 17.71
CA THR A 342 35.94 0.96 18.18
C THR A 342 34.95 0.14 19.02
N VAL A 343 34.63 -1.07 18.55
CA VAL A 343 33.64 -1.98 19.13
C VAL A 343 34.02 -3.44 18.90
N THR A 344 33.51 -4.34 19.73
CA THR A 344 33.44 -5.78 19.44
C THR A 344 32.00 -6.25 19.52
N ILE A 345 31.52 -6.91 18.47
CA ILE A 345 30.15 -7.42 18.34
C ILE A 345 30.21 -8.93 18.07
N LYS A 346 29.32 -9.69 18.72
CA LYS A 346 29.02 -11.09 18.41
C LYS A 346 27.51 -11.23 18.30
N ASP A 347 27.02 -11.73 17.17
CA ASP A 347 25.62 -11.52 16.82
C ASP A 347 25.05 -12.60 15.89
N TRP A 348 23.76 -12.91 16.06
CA TRP A 348 23.00 -13.91 15.32
C TRP A 348 21.50 -13.78 15.63
N PRO A 349 20.60 -14.21 14.73
CA PRO A 349 19.17 -14.07 14.96
C PRO A 349 18.62 -15.10 15.95
N ARG A 350 17.57 -14.72 16.69
CA ARG A 350 16.66 -15.61 17.43
C ARG A 350 15.98 -16.60 16.48
N TYR A 351 15.33 -16.09 15.43
CA TYR A 351 14.56 -16.84 14.44
C TYR A 351 15.17 -16.74 13.04
N ASP A 352 15.22 -17.87 12.32
CA ASP A 352 15.87 -17.94 11.00
C ASP A 352 14.99 -17.30 9.91
N TYR A 353 13.65 -17.36 10.06
CA TYR A 353 12.71 -16.64 9.21
C TYR A 353 12.38 -15.27 9.82
N ARG A 354 12.53 -14.20 9.04
CA ARG A 354 12.15 -12.84 9.45
C ARG A 354 11.55 -12.17 8.23
N GLY A 355 10.22 -12.08 8.19
CA GLY A 355 9.46 -11.85 6.96
C GLY A 355 8.77 -10.50 6.82
N MET A 356 8.58 -10.11 5.58
CA MET A 356 7.63 -9.10 5.15
C MET A 356 6.86 -9.64 3.94
N MET A 357 5.53 -9.63 4.00
CA MET A 357 4.64 -9.99 2.90
C MET A 357 4.16 -8.73 2.18
N LEU A 358 4.27 -8.74 0.86
CA LEU A 358 3.78 -7.71 -0.04
C LEU A 358 2.67 -8.28 -0.94
N ASP A 359 1.45 -7.76 -0.77
CA ASP A 359 0.32 -7.94 -1.68
C ASP A 359 0.53 -7.11 -2.94
N ILE A 360 0.86 -7.78 -4.04
CA ILE A 360 0.85 -7.18 -5.38
C ILE A 360 -0.42 -7.55 -6.17
N ALA A 361 -1.29 -8.41 -5.62
CA ALA A 361 -2.49 -8.91 -6.28
C ALA A 361 -3.61 -7.86 -6.30
N ARG A 362 -3.88 -7.18 -5.17
CA ARG A 362 -4.90 -6.12 -5.10
C ARG A 362 -4.46 -4.88 -5.88
N SER A 363 -3.22 -4.44 -5.71
CA SER A 363 -2.57 -3.41 -6.53
C SER A 363 -1.13 -3.80 -6.84
N PHE A 364 -0.77 -3.84 -8.12
CA PHE A 364 0.55 -4.26 -8.59
C PHE A 364 1.69 -3.32 -8.14
N VAL A 365 2.88 -3.89 -7.94
CA VAL A 365 4.13 -3.15 -7.65
C VAL A 365 5.18 -3.60 -8.67
N PRO A 366 5.81 -2.69 -9.43
CA PRO A 366 6.85 -3.02 -10.42
C PRO A 366 8.05 -3.78 -9.84
N LYS A 367 8.79 -4.48 -10.70
CA LYS A 367 10.01 -5.21 -10.35
C LYS A 367 11.05 -4.31 -9.66
N GLU A 368 11.25 -3.12 -10.20
CA GLU A 368 12.24 -2.14 -9.76
C GLU A 368 11.92 -1.64 -8.35
N ASP A 369 10.64 -1.46 -8.04
CA ASP A 369 10.13 -1.09 -6.71
C ASP A 369 10.27 -2.25 -5.72
N ILE A 370 10.02 -3.49 -6.15
CA ILE A 370 10.28 -4.70 -5.33
C ILE A 370 11.78 -4.82 -5.01
N MET A 371 12.66 -4.57 -5.99
CA MET A 371 14.11 -4.55 -5.79
C MET A 371 14.55 -3.42 -4.84
N LYS A 372 13.98 -2.22 -4.96
CA LYS A 372 14.19 -1.12 -3.99
C LYS A 372 13.79 -1.53 -2.57
N LEU A 373 12.65 -2.19 -2.41
CA LEU A 373 12.20 -2.69 -1.12
C LEU A 373 13.18 -3.73 -0.54
N ILE A 374 13.69 -4.66 -1.36
CA ILE A 374 14.69 -5.66 -0.96
C ILE A 374 16.01 -5.00 -0.49
N ASP A 375 16.46 -3.91 -1.15
CA ASP A 375 17.62 -3.13 -0.70
C ASP A 375 17.42 -2.62 0.74
N THR A 376 16.25 -2.07 1.07
CA THR A 376 15.99 -1.55 2.43
C THR A 376 15.70 -2.66 3.45
N LEU A 377 14.93 -3.71 3.10
CA LEU A 377 14.67 -4.85 4.00
C LEU A 377 15.98 -5.56 4.43
N SER A 378 16.88 -5.79 3.48
CA SER A 378 18.15 -6.50 3.74
C SER A 378 19.13 -5.70 4.62
N GLN A 379 19.07 -4.37 4.63
CA GLN A 379 19.88 -3.52 5.52
C GLN A 379 19.55 -3.75 6.99
N TYR A 380 18.29 -4.07 7.31
CA TYR A 380 17.83 -4.36 8.68
C TYR A 380 17.70 -5.87 8.95
N LYS A 381 18.41 -6.69 8.17
CA LYS A 381 18.54 -8.15 8.35
C LYS A 381 17.20 -8.91 8.29
N ILE A 382 16.20 -8.39 7.57
CA ILE A 382 14.98 -9.13 7.22
C ILE A 382 15.37 -10.16 6.15
N SER A 383 15.12 -11.45 6.40
CA SER A 383 15.63 -12.58 5.60
C SER A 383 14.61 -13.16 4.61
N SER A 384 13.36 -12.68 4.62
CA SER A 384 12.29 -13.21 3.77
C SER A 384 11.40 -12.09 3.22
N LEU A 385 11.11 -12.17 1.91
CA LEU A 385 10.07 -11.41 1.22
C LEU A 385 9.03 -12.39 0.70
N HIS A 386 7.82 -12.34 1.27
CA HIS A 386 6.68 -13.12 0.83
C HIS A 386 5.91 -12.29 -0.21
N LEU A 387 5.71 -12.85 -1.41
CA LEU A 387 4.96 -12.19 -2.49
C LEU A 387 3.62 -12.88 -2.66
N HIS A 388 2.55 -12.14 -2.39
CA HIS A 388 1.18 -12.57 -2.63
C HIS A 388 0.81 -12.24 -4.10
N LEU A 389 0.84 -13.27 -4.96
CA LEU A 389 0.88 -13.14 -6.44
C LEU A 389 -0.48 -13.30 -7.13
N SER A 390 -1.53 -13.75 -6.44
CA SER A 390 -2.85 -13.99 -7.02
C SER A 390 -3.95 -13.82 -5.99
N ASP A 391 -4.99 -13.05 -6.34
CA ASP A 391 -6.20 -12.88 -5.53
C ASP A 391 -7.43 -12.69 -6.46
N ASP A 392 -8.53 -12.19 -5.92
CA ASP A 392 -9.75 -11.92 -6.68
C ASP A 392 -9.62 -10.77 -7.70
N GLN A 393 -8.83 -9.74 -7.36
CA GLN A 393 -8.70 -8.50 -8.14
C GLN A 393 -7.68 -8.61 -9.27
N GLY A 394 -6.77 -9.59 -9.24
CA GLY A 394 -5.80 -9.79 -10.32
C GLY A 394 -4.78 -10.90 -10.09
N TRP A 395 -4.09 -11.27 -11.17
CA TRP A 395 -3.09 -12.33 -11.22
C TRP A 395 -1.76 -11.76 -11.73
N ARG A 396 -0.67 -11.98 -10.97
CA ARG A 396 0.56 -11.16 -11.07
C ARG A 396 1.82 -11.92 -11.47
N ILE A 397 1.69 -13.17 -11.94
CA ILE A 397 2.84 -13.96 -12.37
C ILE A 397 2.56 -14.76 -13.65
N GLU A 398 3.43 -14.64 -14.64
CA GLU A 398 3.32 -15.36 -15.91
C GLU A 398 3.37 -16.89 -15.72
N ILE A 399 2.34 -17.59 -16.19
CA ILE A 399 2.28 -19.05 -16.24
C ILE A 399 2.19 -19.47 -17.71
N THR A 400 3.24 -20.11 -18.22
CA THR A 400 3.28 -20.50 -19.64
C THR A 400 2.46 -21.75 -19.94
N ASN A 401 2.28 -22.05 -21.22
CA ASN A 401 1.74 -23.33 -21.69
C ASN A 401 2.77 -24.48 -21.72
N GLU A 402 4.02 -24.28 -21.28
CA GLU A 402 5.06 -25.32 -21.33
C GLU A 402 4.87 -26.38 -20.24
N GLY A 403 4.88 -27.66 -20.63
CA GLY A 403 4.86 -28.77 -19.68
C GLY A 403 3.51 -29.08 -19.05
N LYS A 404 2.41 -28.64 -19.69
CA LYS A 404 1.02 -29.04 -19.38
C LYS A 404 0.82 -30.56 -19.42
N ALA A 405 -0.26 -31.03 -18.80
CA ALA A 405 -0.67 -32.44 -18.90
C ALA A 405 -1.22 -32.77 -20.31
N GLU A 406 -1.13 -34.03 -20.72
CA GLU A 406 -1.76 -34.49 -21.97
C GLU A 406 -3.29 -34.36 -21.86
N GLY A 407 -3.91 -33.71 -22.85
CA GLY A 407 -5.34 -33.39 -22.84
C GLY A 407 -5.73 -32.13 -22.04
N ASP A 408 -4.78 -31.41 -21.44
CA ASP A 408 -5.06 -30.11 -20.80
C ASP A 408 -5.32 -29.02 -21.85
N THR A 409 -6.56 -28.53 -21.89
CA THR A 409 -7.04 -27.49 -22.81
C THR A 409 -6.98 -26.08 -22.23
N ILE A 410 -6.52 -25.90 -20.98
CA ILE A 410 -6.34 -24.57 -20.39
C ILE A 410 -5.22 -23.83 -21.13
N ASP A 411 -5.44 -22.55 -21.38
CA ASP A 411 -4.47 -21.63 -21.96
C ASP A 411 -3.99 -20.67 -20.86
N TYR A 412 -2.83 -20.94 -20.27
CA TYR A 412 -2.47 -20.33 -18.98
C TYR A 412 -1.95 -18.89 -19.10
N THR A 413 -1.56 -18.43 -20.29
CA THR A 413 -1.11 -17.04 -20.49
C THR A 413 -2.25 -16.05 -20.29
N GLN A 414 -3.51 -16.49 -20.48
CA GLN A 414 -4.73 -15.74 -20.20
C GLN A 414 -4.82 -15.24 -18.75
N LEU A 415 -4.18 -15.93 -17.78
CA LEU A 415 -4.09 -15.47 -16.39
C LEU A 415 -3.50 -14.05 -16.30
N THR A 416 -2.42 -13.79 -17.04
CA THR A 416 -1.75 -12.48 -17.09
C THR A 416 -2.26 -11.60 -18.23
N GLU A 417 -2.63 -12.16 -19.38
CA GLU A 417 -3.16 -11.40 -20.52
C GLU A 417 -4.57 -10.82 -20.27
N ILE A 418 -5.35 -11.42 -19.37
CA ILE A 418 -6.67 -10.93 -18.94
C ILE A 418 -6.56 -10.36 -17.53
N SER A 419 -6.33 -11.19 -16.52
CA SER A 419 -6.39 -10.79 -15.10
C SER A 419 -5.12 -10.11 -14.57
N GLY A 420 -4.07 -9.96 -15.39
CA GLY A 420 -3.01 -8.99 -15.13
C GLY A 420 -3.46 -7.54 -15.39
N LYS A 421 -4.48 -7.33 -16.24
CA LYS A 421 -5.04 -6.02 -16.58
C LYS A 421 -6.13 -5.55 -15.61
N THR A 422 -6.52 -6.37 -14.62
CA THR A 422 -7.46 -6.00 -13.56
C THR A 422 -6.71 -5.60 -12.28
N ALA A 423 -7.35 -4.79 -11.44
CA ALA A 423 -6.85 -4.38 -10.12
C ALA A 423 -8.00 -3.85 -9.24
N MET A 424 -7.67 -3.49 -8.00
CA MET A 424 -8.58 -2.83 -7.06
C MET A 424 -9.10 -1.48 -7.60
N HIS A 425 -10.40 -1.23 -7.46
CA HIS A 425 -11.07 0.06 -7.71
C HIS A 425 -10.74 1.07 -6.60
N PRO A 426 -11.16 2.36 -6.70
CA PRO A 426 -11.04 3.30 -5.58
C PRO A 426 -11.79 2.74 -4.35
N HIS A 427 -11.16 2.75 -3.18
CA HIS A 427 -11.69 2.05 -2.01
C HIS A 427 -12.18 3.02 -0.93
N GLU A 428 -13.33 2.73 -0.31
CA GLU A 428 -13.98 3.56 0.72
C GLU A 428 -13.12 3.89 1.95
N LYS A 429 -12.02 3.16 2.19
CA LYS A 429 -11.08 3.38 3.29
C LYS A 429 -9.88 4.28 2.90
N GLN A 430 -9.82 4.72 1.65
CA GLN A 430 -8.89 5.74 1.15
C GLN A 430 -9.53 7.13 1.16
N ALA A 431 -8.74 8.17 1.46
CA ALA A 431 -9.14 9.57 1.29
C ALA A 431 -9.06 10.01 -0.18
N SER A 432 -8.11 9.47 -0.95
CA SER A 432 -8.01 9.63 -2.40
C SER A 432 -9.02 8.76 -3.14
N GLN A 433 -9.19 9.03 -4.44
CA GLN A 433 -9.92 8.15 -5.37
C GLN A 433 -8.96 7.40 -6.30
N GLU A 434 -7.81 6.99 -5.74
CA GLU A 434 -6.68 6.44 -6.49
C GLU A 434 -6.93 4.98 -6.89
N ILE A 435 -6.90 4.71 -8.21
CA ILE A 435 -7.14 3.37 -8.77
C ILE A 435 -5.93 2.45 -8.58
N GLY A 436 -6.18 1.18 -8.29
CA GLY A 436 -5.15 0.15 -8.11
C GLY A 436 -4.30 -0.02 -9.37
N ARG A 437 -2.99 -0.22 -9.19
CA ARG A 437 -2.08 -0.47 -10.31
C ARG A 437 -2.36 -1.85 -10.91
N THR A 438 -2.46 -1.91 -12.22
CA THR A 438 -2.54 -3.14 -13.02
C THR A 438 -1.13 -3.57 -13.44
N GLY A 439 -0.95 -4.83 -13.82
CA GLY A 439 0.32 -5.39 -14.29
C GLY A 439 0.56 -6.80 -13.74
N PHE A 440 1.70 -7.37 -14.12
CA PHE A 440 2.18 -8.67 -13.66
C PHE A 440 3.71 -8.77 -13.85
N LEU A 441 4.34 -9.71 -13.14
CA LEU A 441 5.74 -10.10 -13.36
C LEU A 441 5.81 -11.17 -14.46
N THR A 442 6.68 -11.00 -15.45
CA THR A 442 7.08 -12.13 -16.31
C THR A 442 7.90 -13.14 -15.48
N GLN A 443 8.08 -14.36 -15.98
CA GLN A 443 9.02 -15.29 -15.36
C GLN A 443 10.49 -14.87 -15.53
N ALA A 444 10.79 -13.90 -16.40
CA ALA A 444 12.10 -13.26 -16.41
C ALA A 444 12.23 -12.33 -15.20
N ASP A 445 11.25 -11.45 -14.97
CA ASP A 445 11.22 -10.52 -13.84
C ASP A 445 11.26 -11.24 -12.50
N TYR A 446 10.47 -12.30 -12.34
CA TYR A 446 10.45 -13.08 -11.09
C TYR A 446 11.80 -13.77 -10.80
N ARG A 447 12.47 -14.30 -11.84
CA ARG A 447 13.83 -14.87 -11.68
C ARG A 447 14.88 -13.79 -11.40
N GLU A 448 14.73 -12.60 -11.96
CA GLU A 448 15.58 -11.46 -11.66
C GLU A 448 15.41 -11.00 -10.19
N ILE A 449 14.18 -10.94 -9.70
CA ILE A 449 13.86 -10.66 -8.28
C ILE A 449 14.45 -11.75 -7.36
N GLN A 450 14.26 -13.03 -7.67
CA GLN A 450 14.86 -14.15 -6.92
C GLN A 450 16.39 -14.05 -6.85
N ALA A 451 17.06 -13.75 -7.97
CA ALA A 451 18.52 -13.58 -8.01
C ALA A 451 18.99 -12.33 -7.22
N TYR A 452 18.27 -11.21 -7.36
CA TYR A 452 18.58 -9.95 -6.69
C TYR A 452 18.42 -10.02 -5.15
N ALA A 453 17.39 -10.74 -4.70
CA ALA A 453 17.11 -11.06 -3.32
C ALA A 453 18.14 -12.06 -2.74
N THR A 454 18.41 -13.15 -3.46
CA THR A 454 19.41 -14.16 -3.07
C THR A 454 20.80 -13.55 -2.92
N ALA A 455 21.20 -12.62 -3.79
CA ALA A 455 22.46 -11.88 -3.66
C ALA A 455 22.56 -11.04 -2.36
N ARG A 456 21.43 -10.71 -1.74
CA ARG A 456 21.31 -10.00 -0.46
C ARG A 456 20.86 -10.91 0.69
N HIS A 457 20.91 -12.23 0.48
CA HIS A 457 20.49 -13.27 1.41
C HIS A 457 19.01 -13.18 1.86
N VAL A 458 18.17 -12.53 1.06
CA VAL A 458 16.70 -12.50 1.22
C VAL A 458 16.09 -13.63 0.40
N ALA A 459 15.36 -14.54 1.05
CA ALA A 459 14.57 -15.55 0.37
C ALA A 459 13.26 -14.93 -0.17
N VAL A 460 12.86 -15.25 -1.40
CA VAL A 460 11.56 -14.84 -1.95
C VAL A 460 10.61 -16.04 -1.93
N ILE A 461 9.52 -15.90 -1.18
CA ILE A 461 8.48 -16.93 -1.01
C ILE A 461 7.28 -16.54 -1.90
N PRO A 462 6.91 -17.33 -2.91
CA PRO A 462 5.68 -17.10 -3.67
C PRO A 462 4.47 -17.66 -2.95
N GLU A 463 3.34 -16.97 -3.10
CA GLU A 463 2.01 -17.48 -2.82
C GLU A 463 1.18 -17.62 -4.09
N ILE A 464 0.40 -18.70 -4.18
CA ILE A 464 -0.83 -18.76 -4.97
C ILE A 464 -1.92 -19.28 -4.02
N ASP A 465 -2.86 -18.41 -3.65
CA ASP A 465 -3.96 -18.81 -2.77
C ASP A 465 -4.92 -19.78 -3.47
N VAL A 466 -5.18 -20.91 -2.83
CA VAL A 466 -6.25 -21.86 -3.15
C VAL A 466 -6.77 -22.55 -1.88
N PRO A 467 -8.11 -22.78 -1.75
CA PRO A 467 -9.15 -22.59 -2.75
C PRO A 467 -9.81 -21.21 -2.72
N GLY A 468 -9.49 -20.34 -1.76
CA GLY A 468 -10.03 -18.98 -1.65
C GLY A 468 -9.57 -18.08 -2.80
N HIS A 469 -9.89 -16.78 -2.72
CA HIS A 469 -9.33 -15.66 -3.50
C HIS A 469 -8.97 -15.94 -4.97
N THR A 470 -9.83 -16.68 -5.68
CA THR A 470 -9.54 -17.23 -7.01
C THR A 470 -10.33 -16.58 -8.13
N ASN A 471 -10.99 -15.43 -7.89
CA ASN A 471 -11.77 -14.75 -8.93
C ASN A 471 -10.92 -14.30 -10.12
N ALA A 472 -9.63 -13.94 -9.96
CA ALA A 472 -8.77 -13.65 -11.11
C ALA A 472 -8.51 -14.88 -12.00
N ALA A 473 -8.37 -16.07 -11.41
CA ALA A 473 -8.22 -17.32 -12.17
C ALA A 473 -9.54 -17.71 -12.86
N LEU A 474 -10.68 -17.54 -12.20
CA LEU A 474 -12.02 -17.75 -12.77
C LEU A 474 -12.38 -16.71 -13.84
N HIS A 475 -11.88 -15.48 -13.74
CA HIS A 475 -12.07 -14.43 -14.75
C HIS A 475 -11.29 -14.72 -16.02
N ALA A 476 -10.06 -15.21 -15.88
CA ALA A 476 -9.18 -15.54 -17.01
C ALA A 476 -9.52 -16.87 -17.70
N ILE A 477 -9.88 -17.93 -16.95
CA ILE A 477 -9.90 -19.30 -17.47
C ILE A 477 -11.33 -19.89 -17.51
N PRO A 478 -11.98 -19.98 -18.69
CA PRO A 478 -13.31 -20.56 -18.84
C PRO A 478 -13.44 -21.97 -18.24
N GLN A 479 -12.42 -22.81 -18.39
CA GLN A 479 -12.41 -24.20 -17.92
C GLN A 479 -12.46 -24.36 -16.39
N LEU A 480 -12.22 -23.30 -15.61
CA LEU A 480 -12.34 -23.31 -14.15
C LEU A 480 -13.76 -22.95 -13.66
N ASN A 481 -14.61 -22.38 -14.52
CA ASN A 481 -15.97 -21.93 -14.22
C ASN A 481 -16.97 -23.10 -14.19
N LEU A 482 -16.63 -24.12 -13.41
CA LEU A 482 -17.32 -25.39 -13.36
C LEU A 482 -18.56 -25.31 -12.46
N PRO A 483 -19.57 -26.19 -12.63
CA PRO A 483 -20.74 -26.24 -11.77
C PRO A 483 -20.45 -26.34 -10.27
N GLY A 484 -19.29 -26.88 -9.87
CA GLY A 484 -18.87 -26.98 -8.48
C GLY A 484 -18.03 -25.80 -7.94
N SER A 485 -17.66 -24.83 -8.77
CA SER A 485 -16.95 -23.59 -8.37
C SER A 485 -17.90 -22.51 -7.83
N SER A 486 -17.37 -21.36 -7.40
CA SER A 486 -18.16 -20.17 -7.06
C SER A 486 -18.90 -19.56 -8.24
N HIS A 487 -18.42 -19.77 -9.48
CA HIS A 487 -18.99 -19.19 -10.69
C HIS A 487 -19.19 -20.26 -11.79
N PRO A 488 -20.34 -20.95 -11.82
CA PRO A 488 -20.72 -21.81 -12.94
C PRO A 488 -20.91 -21.00 -14.22
N ALA A 489 -20.18 -21.37 -15.29
CA ALA A 489 -20.30 -20.73 -16.59
C ALA A 489 -21.72 -20.79 -17.18
N THR A 490 -22.11 -19.72 -17.86
CA THR A 490 -23.33 -19.64 -18.67
C THR A 490 -22.98 -19.19 -20.10
N GLU A 491 -23.97 -19.17 -21.00
CA GLU A 491 -23.79 -18.67 -22.37
C GLU A 491 -23.54 -17.14 -22.41
N ALA A 492 -24.06 -16.40 -21.43
CA ALA A 492 -23.86 -14.95 -21.30
C ALA A 492 -22.60 -14.60 -20.48
N GLU A 493 -22.27 -15.40 -19.47
CA GLU A 493 -21.13 -15.21 -18.56
C GLU A 493 -20.29 -16.51 -18.52
N PRO A 494 -19.43 -16.75 -19.53
CA PRO A 494 -18.62 -17.98 -19.63
C PRO A 494 -17.42 -17.99 -18.67
N THR A 495 -17.02 -16.84 -18.15
CA THR A 495 -16.04 -16.64 -17.08
C THR A 495 -16.64 -15.74 -16.00
N ALA A 496 -16.07 -15.79 -14.79
CA ALA A 496 -16.43 -14.86 -13.74
C ALA A 496 -16.16 -13.41 -14.19
N PRO A 497 -17.02 -12.44 -13.87
CA PRO A 497 -16.70 -11.04 -14.10
C PRO A 497 -15.53 -10.59 -13.20
N ALA A 498 -14.73 -9.63 -13.68
CA ALA A 498 -13.69 -8.99 -12.87
C ALA A 498 -14.28 -8.37 -11.59
N LYS A 499 -13.53 -8.44 -10.48
CA LYS A 499 -13.95 -7.91 -9.18
C LYS A 499 -12.85 -7.02 -8.60
N GLY A 500 -12.99 -5.70 -8.76
CA GLY A 500 -12.08 -4.71 -8.16
C GLY A 500 -12.49 -4.24 -6.76
N THR A 501 -13.35 -4.97 -6.03
CA THR A 501 -13.84 -4.57 -4.70
C THR A 501 -13.07 -5.22 -3.56
N GLY A 502 -13.06 -4.59 -2.39
CA GLY A 502 -12.53 -5.15 -1.13
C GLY A 502 -13.47 -6.12 -0.43
N ALA A 503 -14.18 -6.94 -1.22
CA ALA A 503 -14.99 -8.06 -0.73
C ALA A 503 -14.15 -9.34 -0.81
N VAL A 504 -14.41 -10.28 0.09
CA VAL A 504 -13.55 -11.46 0.33
C VAL A 504 -14.40 -12.73 0.52
N GLY A 505 -13.79 -13.90 0.33
CA GLY A 505 -14.36 -15.21 0.67
C GLY A 505 -15.59 -15.71 -0.09
N TYR A 506 -15.95 -15.04 -1.19
CA TYR A 506 -17.05 -15.45 -2.09
C TYR A 506 -16.55 -16.36 -3.23
N SER A 507 -15.29 -16.23 -3.65
CA SER A 507 -14.68 -17.01 -4.72
C SER A 507 -14.18 -18.37 -4.23
N TYR A 508 -14.25 -19.38 -5.10
CA TYR A 508 -13.55 -20.66 -4.93
C TYR A 508 -13.53 -21.51 -6.20
N LEU A 509 -12.44 -22.24 -6.41
CA LEU A 509 -12.34 -23.29 -7.44
C LEU A 509 -13.14 -24.55 -7.07
N ASP A 510 -13.52 -25.38 -8.04
CA ASP A 510 -14.24 -26.64 -7.79
C ASP A 510 -13.35 -27.68 -7.06
N PRO A 511 -13.65 -28.02 -5.79
CA PRO A 511 -12.76 -28.86 -4.97
C PRO A 511 -12.83 -30.35 -5.32
N ASN A 512 -13.67 -30.75 -6.29
CA ASN A 512 -13.81 -32.13 -6.73
C ASN A 512 -13.37 -32.33 -8.19
N SER A 513 -12.93 -31.28 -8.88
CA SER A 513 -12.57 -31.32 -10.30
C SER A 513 -11.10 -31.66 -10.55
N GLU A 514 -10.84 -32.63 -11.42
CA GLU A 514 -9.48 -32.91 -11.91
C GLU A 514 -8.96 -31.82 -12.86
N VAL A 515 -9.82 -30.96 -13.42
CA VAL A 515 -9.38 -29.77 -14.18
C VAL A 515 -8.74 -28.77 -13.21
N THR A 516 -9.39 -28.50 -12.07
CA THR A 516 -8.84 -27.66 -10.99
C THR A 516 -7.53 -28.23 -10.46
N LYS A 517 -7.41 -29.55 -10.28
CA LYS A 517 -6.15 -30.18 -9.84
C LYS A 517 -5.05 -30.17 -10.90
N ASN A 518 -5.40 -30.26 -12.19
CA ASN A 518 -4.44 -30.06 -13.28
C ASN A 518 -3.90 -28.62 -13.27
N PHE A 519 -4.79 -27.63 -13.18
CA PHE A 519 -4.46 -26.22 -13.07
C PHE A 519 -3.49 -25.93 -11.92
N ILE A 520 -3.84 -26.35 -10.70
CA ILE A 520 -3.00 -26.15 -9.51
C ILE A 520 -1.65 -26.86 -9.67
N ARG A 521 -1.63 -28.13 -10.11
CA ARG A 521 -0.36 -28.85 -10.35
C ARG A 521 0.52 -28.17 -11.40
N HIS A 522 -0.05 -27.56 -12.44
CA HIS A 522 0.71 -26.87 -13.49
C HIS A 522 1.29 -25.53 -13.02
N VAL A 523 0.48 -24.72 -12.36
CA VAL A 523 0.88 -23.44 -11.75
C VAL A 523 1.97 -23.65 -10.71
N LEU A 524 1.72 -24.51 -9.70
CA LEU A 524 2.68 -24.75 -8.62
C LEU A 524 4.01 -25.32 -9.17
N LYS A 525 3.96 -26.20 -10.18
CA LYS A 525 5.14 -26.76 -10.84
C LYS A 525 6.01 -25.69 -11.51
N GLN A 526 5.43 -24.74 -12.24
CA GLN A 526 6.20 -23.67 -12.86
C GLN A 526 6.81 -22.74 -11.81
N ILE A 527 6.03 -22.33 -10.81
CA ILE A 527 6.50 -21.42 -9.76
C ILE A 527 7.61 -22.08 -8.92
N ALA A 528 7.43 -23.33 -8.49
CA ALA A 528 8.48 -24.09 -7.78
C ALA A 528 9.75 -24.30 -8.63
N GLY A 529 9.62 -24.31 -9.97
CA GLY A 529 10.72 -24.40 -10.93
C GLY A 529 11.45 -23.07 -11.23
N MET A 530 10.98 -21.95 -10.68
CA MET A 530 11.64 -20.63 -10.78
C MET A 530 11.86 -19.96 -9.41
N THR A 531 11.63 -20.70 -8.32
CA THR A 531 11.81 -20.28 -6.94
C THR A 531 13.01 -21.02 -6.36
N ASP A 532 14.07 -20.34 -5.95
CA ASP A 532 15.24 -21.01 -5.34
C ASP A 532 14.97 -21.39 -3.88
N GLY A 533 14.19 -20.55 -3.16
CA GLY A 533 13.79 -20.78 -1.77
C GLY A 533 13.05 -22.10 -1.52
N GLN A 534 13.17 -22.64 -0.31
CA GLN A 534 12.55 -23.93 0.07
C GLN A 534 11.04 -23.85 0.33
N TYR A 535 10.52 -22.66 0.63
CA TYR A 535 9.12 -22.45 1.01
C TYR A 535 8.24 -22.10 -0.19
N MET A 536 6.97 -22.45 -0.10
CA MET A 536 5.93 -22.09 -1.07
C MET A 536 4.60 -21.94 -0.34
N HIS A 537 3.98 -20.76 -0.43
CA HIS A 537 2.70 -20.49 0.21
C HIS A 537 1.53 -20.92 -0.69
N ILE A 538 0.48 -21.46 -0.10
CA ILE A 538 -0.74 -21.92 -0.81
C ILE A 538 -1.99 -21.12 -0.42
N GLY A 539 -1.81 -20.06 0.38
CA GLY A 539 -2.89 -19.36 1.06
C GLY A 539 -3.76 -20.29 1.89
N GLY A 540 -5.00 -20.44 1.45
CA GLY A 540 -6.04 -21.28 2.00
C GLY A 540 -7.10 -20.50 2.79
N ASP A 541 -6.95 -19.18 2.97
CA ASP A 541 -7.77 -18.38 3.86
C ASP A 541 -9.14 -17.97 3.28
N GLU A 542 -9.99 -17.53 4.22
CA GLU A 542 -11.35 -17.04 4.03
C GLU A 542 -12.28 -17.77 3.02
N PRO A 543 -12.28 -19.10 2.77
CA PRO A 543 -13.12 -19.70 1.71
C PRO A 543 -14.54 -19.95 2.24
N HIS A 544 -15.21 -18.88 2.65
CA HIS A 544 -16.48 -18.87 3.38
C HIS A 544 -17.60 -19.49 2.54
N SER A 545 -17.75 -19.07 1.27
CA SER A 545 -18.78 -19.61 0.38
C SER A 545 -18.53 -21.07 -0.01
N MET A 546 -17.27 -21.52 -0.11
CA MET A 546 -16.94 -22.94 -0.29
C MET A 546 -17.35 -23.76 0.94
N THR A 547 -16.99 -23.27 2.13
CA THR A 547 -17.25 -23.92 3.41
C THR A 547 -18.76 -23.98 3.70
N ALA A 548 -19.51 -22.94 3.36
CA ALA A 548 -20.97 -22.92 3.46
C ALA A 548 -21.65 -23.91 2.51
N ARG A 549 -21.06 -24.18 1.33
CA ARG A 549 -21.61 -25.09 0.31
C ARG A 549 -21.27 -26.56 0.56
N TYR A 550 -20.03 -26.85 0.97
CA TYR A 550 -19.50 -28.23 1.05
C TYR A 550 -19.14 -28.70 2.46
N GLY A 551 -19.06 -27.79 3.43
CA GLY A 551 -18.59 -28.06 4.79
C GLY A 551 -17.06 -28.23 4.89
N SER A 552 -16.52 -27.94 6.07
CA SER A 552 -15.07 -27.91 6.33
C SER A 552 -14.36 -29.22 5.97
N ALA A 553 -15.03 -30.38 6.06
CA ALA A 553 -14.42 -31.66 5.69
C ALA A 553 -13.97 -31.77 4.21
N VAL A 554 -14.67 -31.11 3.28
CA VAL A 554 -14.25 -31.09 1.86
C VAL A 554 -13.11 -30.10 1.64
N TYR A 555 -13.12 -29.00 2.38
CA TYR A 555 -12.08 -27.97 2.38
C TYR A 555 -10.75 -28.48 2.98
N ASN A 556 -10.79 -29.08 4.17
CA ASN A 556 -9.62 -29.67 4.82
C ASN A 556 -8.98 -30.78 3.95
N ARG A 557 -9.80 -31.58 3.24
CA ARG A 557 -9.34 -32.56 2.26
C ARG A 557 -8.64 -31.88 1.07
N PHE A 558 -9.25 -30.85 0.50
CA PHE A 558 -8.69 -30.10 -0.62
C PHE A 558 -7.32 -29.49 -0.26
N LEU A 559 -7.22 -28.84 0.91
CA LEU A 559 -5.93 -28.34 1.42
C LEU A 559 -4.91 -29.48 1.55
N GLY A 560 -5.30 -30.64 2.09
CA GLY A 560 -4.45 -31.83 2.17
C GLY A 560 -3.94 -32.34 0.82
N GLU A 561 -4.79 -32.28 -0.23
CA GLU A 561 -4.40 -32.57 -1.61
C GLU A 561 -3.35 -31.53 -2.10
N VAL A 562 -3.54 -30.23 -1.88
CA VAL A 562 -2.61 -29.16 -2.31
C VAL A 562 -1.28 -29.18 -1.53
N LEU A 563 -1.29 -29.33 -0.20
CA LEU A 563 -0.09 -29.52 0.62
C LEU A 563 0.76 -30.70 0.11
N THR A 564 0.11 -31.75 -0.39
CA THR A 564 0.79 -32.91 -0.98
C THR A 564 1.44 -32.56 -2.34
N MET A 565 0.78 -31.77 -3.20
CA MET A 565 1.37 -31.29 -4.46
C MET A 565 2.65 -30.47 -4.24
N VAL A 566 2.67 -29.60 -3.22
CA VAL A 566 3.86 -28.80 -2.88
C VAL A 566 5.01 -29.69 -2.37
N ARG A 567 4.70 -30.70 -1.54
CA ARG A 567 5.69 -31.67 -1.04
C ARG A 567 6.26 -32.56 -2.15
N ASP A 568 5.47 -32.94 -3.15
CA ASP A 568 5.93 -33.67 -4.34
C ASP A 568 6.89 -32.83 -5.21
N LEU A 569 6.71 -31.50 -5.24
CA LEU A 569 7.65 -30.54 -5.85
C LEU A 569 8.92 -30.30 -5.00
N ARG A 570 9.06 -30.99 -3.86
CA ARG A 570 10.16 -30.87 -2.88
C ARG A 570 10.29 -29.47 -2.26
N LYS A 571 9.18 -28.72 -2.21
CA LYS A 571 9.06 -27.50 -1.42
C LYS A 571 8.41 -27.83 -0.07
N THR A 572 8.68 -27.00 0.94
CA THR A 572 7.99 -27.04 2.23
C THR A 572 6.74 -26.16 2.11
N PRO A 573 5.53 -26.72 2.30
CA PRO A 573 4.32 -25.93 2.19
C PRO A 573 4.19 -24.96 3.37
N VAL A 574 3.73 -23.77 3.03
CA VAL A 574 3.24 -22.75 3.96
C VAL A 574 1.80 -22.42 3.58
N GLY A 575 0.97 -22.05 4.54
CA GLY A 575 -0.40 -21.61 4.31
C GLY A 575 -0.98 -21.03 5.59
N TRP A 576 -2.03 -20.22 5.49
CA TRP A 576 -2.64 -19.57 6.67
C TRP A 576 -3.17 -20.60 7.67
N ASN A 577 -3.32 -20.22 8.95
CA ASN A 577 -3.52 -21.16 10.06
C ASN A 577 -4.72 -22.12 9.93
N GLU A 578 -5.64 -21.84 9.03
CA GLU A 578 -6.66 -22.76 8.54
C GLU A 578 -6.10 -24.12 8.13
N ILE A 579 -4.88 -24.18 7.53
CA ILE A 579 -4.22 -25.45 7.16
C ILE A 579 -3.89 -26.33 8.37
N ALA A 580 -3.97 -25.81 9.60
CA ALA A 580 -3.81 -26.60 10.84
C ALA A 580 -4.82 -27.76 10.95
N GLN A 581 -5.91 -27.73 10.19
CA GLN A 581 -6.90 -28.81 10.11
C GLN A 581 -6.86 -29.62 8.81
N ALA A 582 -5.91 -29.35 7.90
CA ALA A 582 -5.83 -30.01 6.59
C ALA A 582 -5.51 -31.51 6.69
N ASP A 583 -6.12 -32.31 5.81
CA ASP A 583 -5.94 -33.77 5.79
C ASP A 583 -4.47 -34.13 5.48
N GLY A 584 -3.75 -34.66 6.47
CA GLY A 584 -2.35 -35.04 6.30
C GLY A 584 -1.36 -33.87 6.39
N ILE A 585 -1.69 -32.81 7.15
CA ILE A 585 -0.66 -31.94 7.74
C ILE A 585 0.35 -32.78 8.54
N THR A 586 1.64 -32.48 8.40
CA THR A 586 2.74 -33.30 8.92
C THR A 586 3.89 -32.46 9.46
N THR A 587 4.96 -33.15 9.89
CA THR A 587 6.15 -32.52 10.44
C THR A 587 6.83 -31.60 9.41
N ASN A 588 7.15 -30.37 9.85
CA ASN A 588 7.71 -29.27 9.05
C ASN A 588 6.77 -28.52 8.10
N ASP A 589 5.51 -28.93 7.90
CA ASP A 589 4.52 -28.07 7.24
C ASP A 589 4.31 -26.80 8.10
N VAL A 590 4.26 -25.60 7.49
CA VAL A 590 4.29 -24.32 8.22
C VAL A 590 2.93 -23.63 8.20
N MET A 591 2.30 -23.49 9.37
CA MET A 591 1.07 -22.71 9.55
C MET A 591 1.41 -21.24 9.75
N HIS A 592 0.90 -20.36 8.90
CA HIS A 592 1.03 -18.91 9.04
C HIS A 592 -0.12 -18.37 9.88
N TYR A 593 0.17 -18.06 11.15
CA TYR A 593 -0.85 -17.71 12.13
C TYR A 593 -1.13 -16.20 12.16
N TRP A 594 -2.37 -15.83 11.86
CA TRP A 594 -2.86 -14.46 11.75
C TRP A 594 -4.03 -14.18 12.71
N VAL A 595 -5.06 -15.04 12.70
CA VAL A 595 -6.29 -14.89 13.48
C VAL A 595 -6.91 -16.25 13.82
N GLY A 596 -7.87 -16.30 14.76
CA GLY A 596 -8.65 -17.51 15.06
C GLY A 596 -8.25 -18.19 16.37
N ASP A 597 -8.37 -19.53 16.41
CA ASP A 597 -8.16 -20.34 17.62
C ASP A 597 -6.76 -20.96 17.67
N ALA A 598 -5.89 -20.38 18.51
CA ALA A 598 -4.55 -20.86 18.79
C ALA A 598 -4.51 -22.32 19.32
N ASN A 599 -5.60 -22.86 19.89
CA ASN A 599 -5.63 -24.27 20.30
C ASN A 599 -5.49 -25.23 19.12
N VAL A 600 -6.07 -24.90 17.95
CA VAL A 600 -5.98 -25.71 16.73
C VAL A 600 -4.52 -25.77 16.25
N THR A 601 -3.86 -24.61 16.20
CA THR A 601 -2.44 -24.50 15.79
C THR A 601 -1.51 -25.19 16.80
N ARG A 602 -1.73 -25.00 18.12
CA ARG A 602 -1.01 -25.76 19.17
C ARG A 602 -1.20 -27.26 19.04
N ALA A 603 -2.41 -27.73 18.71
CA ALA A 603 -2.69 -29.14 18.49
C ALA A 603 -1.94 -29.69 17.27
N ALA A 604 -1.88 -28.96 16.16
CA ALA A 604 -1.11 -29.35 14.98
C ALA A 604 0.41 -29.42 15.25
N VAL A 605 0.97 -28.42 15.95
CA VAL A 605 2.37 -28.46 16.43
C VAL A 605 2.61 -29.70 17.30
N THR A 606 1.73 -29.97 18.27
CA THR A 606 1.94 -31.02 19.29
C THR A 606 1.72 -32.43 18.75
N ASN A 607 0.72 -32.63 17.90
CA ASN A 607 0.27 -33.96 17.44
C ASN A 607 0.92 -34.38 16.12
N HIS A 608 1.32 -33.43 15.27
CA HIS A 608 1.83 -33.70 13.92
C HIS A 608 3.27 -33.18 13.70
N GLY A 609 3.81 -32.37 14.62
CA GLY A 609 5.15 -31.78 14.49
C GLY A 609 5.22 -30.63 13.48
N ALA A 610 4.07 -30.07 13.11
CA ALA A 610 3.98 -28.91 12.24
C ALA A 610 4.66 -27.68 12.88
N LYS A 611 4.97 -26.68 12.05
CA LYS A 611 5.66 -25.44 12.43
C LYS A 611 4.74 -24.24 12.31
N VAL A 612 5.13 -23.11 12.89
CA VAL A 612 4.32 -21.88 12.86
C VAL A 612 5.15 -20.64 12.51
N LEU A 613 4.62 -19.82 11.61
CA LEU A 613 5.03 -18.45 11.31
C LEU A 613 4.00 -17.51 11.96
N LEU A 614 4.44 -16.42 12.61
CA LEU A 614 3.56 -15.62 13.47
C LEU A 614 3.38 -14.17 13.00
N SER A 615 2.13 -13.81 12.70
CA SER A 615 1.70 -12.50 12.21
C SER A 615 0.49 -12.00 13.01
N LYS A 616 0.68 -11.78 14.32
CA LYS A 616 -0.34 -11.24 15.24
C LYS A 616 -0.99 -9.98 14.66
N GLY A 617 -2.23 -10.08 14.17
CA GLY A 617 -2.90 -9.09 13.31
C GLY A 617 -2.57 -7.62 13.61
N GLY A 618 -3.07 -7.07 14.73
CA GLY A 618 -2.89 -5.67 15.09
C GLY A 618 -1.44 -5.20 15.31
N ASN A 619 -0.50 -6.15 15.49
CA ASN A 619 0.92 -5.89 15.72
C ASN A 619 1.80 -6.29 14.52
N SER A 620 1.20 -6.69 13.40
CA SER A 620 1.91 -7.28 12.24
C SER A 620 1.35 -6.86 10.88
N TYR A 621 0.05 -6.56 10.78
CA TYR A 621 -0.58 -6.17 9.52
C TYR A 621 -0.26 -4.70 9.23
N LEU A 622 0.66 -4.44 8.31
CA LEU A 622 1.07 -3.10 7.88
C LEU A 622 -0.08 -2.36 7.16
N SER A 623 -1.08 -3.08 6.65
CA SER A 623 -2.32 -2.52 6.13
C SER A 623 -3.29 -1.99 7.20
N GLN A 624 -2.86 -1.86 8.47
CA GLN A 624 -3.58 -1.07 9.49
C GLN A 624 -3.07 0.38 9.55
N LYS A 625 -3.98 1.33 9.80
CA LYS A 625 -3.70 2.77 10.01
C LYS A 625 -2.75 2.99 11.18
N TYR A 626 -1.82 3.95 11.05
CA TYR A 626 -1.00 4.42 12.17
C TYR A 626 -1.82 5.14 13.23
N ASN A 627 -2.74 6.00 12.79
CA ASN A 627 -3.64 6.77 13.61
C ASN A 627 -4.99 6.96 12.85
N PRO A 628 -6.09 7.39 13.49
CA PRO A 628 -7.39 7.48 12.83
C PRO A 628 -7.45 8.35 11.55
N LYS A 629 -6.53 9.31 11.40
CA LYS A 629 -6.46 10.25 10.27
C LYS A 629 -5.64 9.75 9.09
N THR A 630 -4.81 8.71 9.26
CA THR A 630 -4.00 8.13 8.17
C THR A 630 -4.87 7.92 6.92
N PRO A 631 -4.49 8.43 5.74
CA PRO A 631 -5.41 8.60 4.59
C PRO A 631 -5.67 7.32 3.80
N MET A 632 -4.98 6.23 4.13
CA MET A 632 -5.14 4.89 3.58
C MET A 632 -5.31 3.89 4.74
N ALA A 633 -5.22 2.59 4.45
CA ALA A 633 -5.22 1.48 5.40
C ALA A 633 -6.53 1.25 6.17
N ALA A 634 -6.69 0.04 6.71
CA ALA A 634 -7.84 -0.37 7.51
C ALA A 634 -7.61 -0.13 9.01
N SER A 635 -8.62 -0.37 9.84
CA SER A 635 -8.50 -0.24 11.30
C SER A 635 -9.32 -1.32 12.04
N TRP A 636 -9.23 -2.56 11.53
CA TRP A 636 -10.02 -3.70 12.03
C TRP A 636 -9.23 -4.52 13.08
N ALA A 637 -7.92 -4.61 12.92
CA ALA A 637 -7.01 -5.35 13.81
C ALA A 637 -6.29 -4.42 14.81
N CYS A 638 -6.15 -3.14 14.49
CA CYS A 638 -5.66 -2.10 15.41
C CYS A 638 -6.47 -0.81 15.23
N SER A 639 -6.81 -0.16 16.34
CA SER A 639 -7.53 1.12 16.39
C SER A 639 -7.00 1.97 17.54
N GLY A 640 -6.30 3.05 17.24
CA GLY A 640 -5.62 3.90 18.24
C GLY A 640 -4.28 4.38 17.68
N ASN A 641 -3.23 4.34 18.50
CA ASN A 641 -1.85 4.48 18.05
C ASN A 641 -1.27 3.10 17.68
N CYS A 642 -1.03 2.89 16.39
CA CYS A 642 -0.56 1.62 15.82
C CYS A 642 0.84 1.76 15.19
N ASP A 643 1.68 2.65 15.74
CA ASP A 643 3.06 2.90 15.31
C ASP A 643 4.03 1.77 15.76
N PHE A 644 5.32 1.89 15.41
CA PHE A 644 6.33 0.85 15.56
C PHE A 644 6.45 0.27 16.98
N ILE A 645 6.21 1.07 18.03
CA ILE A 645 6.18 0.58 19.42
C ILE A 645 5.03 -0.41 19.66
N HIS A 646 3.85 -0.22 19.05
CA HIS A 646 2.77 -1.20 19.11
C HIS A 646 3.18 -2.52 18.42
N TYR A 647 3.88 -2.44 17.29
CA TYR A 647 4.32 -3.60 16.51
C TYR A 647 5.48 -4.34 17.21
N TYR A 648 6.19 -3.67 18.12
CA TYR A 648 7.26 -4.24 18.95
C TYR A 648 6.75 -4.98 20.20
N ASP A 649 5.64 -4.55 20.81
CA ASP A 649 5.27 -4.89 22.20
C ASP A 649 4.63 -6.28 22.39
N TRP A 650 5.33 -7.35 21.98
CA TRP A 650 4.93 -8.75 22.18
C TRP A 650 6.13 -9.73 22.16
N ASP A 651 5.91 -10.93 22.73
CA ASP A 651 6.75 -12.13 22.57
C ASP A 651 5.98 -13.17 21.72
N PRO A 652 6.48 -13.58 20.54
CA PRO A 652 5.82 -14.56 19.69
C PRO A 652 5.51 -15.89 20.39
N ARG A 653 6.37 -16.31 21.33
CA ARG A 653 6.18 -17.53 22.11
C ARG A 653 4.98 -17.45 23.07
N VAL A 654 4.72 -16.28 23.67
CA VAL A 654 3.58 -16.05 24.57
C VAL A 654 2.27 -15.94 23.79
N PHE A 655 2.29 -15.28 22.62
CA PHE A 655 1.08 -14.96 21.85
C PHE A 655 0.19 -16.19 21.57
N ILE A 656 0.80 -17.34 21.27
CA ILE A 656 0.09 -18.62 21.07
C ILE A 656 0.43 -19.68 22.14
N ASP A 657 0.90 -19.25 23.32
CA ASP A 657 1.23 -20.08 24.49
C ASP A 657 2.04 -21.36 24.15
N LEU A 658 3.23 -21.17 23.59
CA LEU A 658 4.16 -22.26 23.29
C LEU A 658 5.18 -22.46 24.43
N PRO A 659 5.56 -23.71 24.73
CA PRO A 659 6.49 -24.03 25.82
C PRO A 659 7.94 -23.61 25.53
N ASN A 660 8.27 -23.33 24.27
CA ASN A 660 9.58 -22.87 23.79
C ASN A 660 9.51 -22.53 22.29
N ASP A 661 10.54 -21.86 21.81
CA ASP A 661 10.63 -21.31 20.45
C ASP A 661 10.79 -22.37 19.34
N ASN A 662 11.05 -23.65 19.66
CA ASN A 662 11.43 -24.70 18.68
C ASN A 662 10.38 -25.00 17.57
N ALA A 663 9.13 -24.60 17.75
CA ALA A 663 8.06 -24.75 16.76
C ALA A 663 7.90 -23.52 15.85
N ILE A 664 8.41 -22.37 16.28
CA ILE A 664 8.28 -21.08 15.59
C ILE A 664 9.40 -20.96 14.57
N VAL A 665 9.08 -20.78 13.29
CA VAL A 665 10.11 -20.47 12.26
C VAL A 665 10.55 -19.01 12.35
N GLY A 666 9.62 -18.13 12.76
CA GLY A 666 9.83 -16.71 13.00
C GLY A 666 8.54 -15.90 13.01
N THR A 667 8.67 -14.63 12.65
CA THR A 667 7.55 -13.67 12.52
C THR A 667 7.53 -13.03 11.13
N GLU A 668 6.36 -12.56 10.72
CA GLU A 668 6.17 -11.81 9.47
C GLU A 668 5.27 -10.58 9.68
N THR A 669 5.57 -9.52 8.94
CA THR A 669 4.66 -8.38 8.76
C THR A 669 3.89 -8.54 7.45
N ALA A 670 2.60 -8.20 7.42
CA ALA A 670 1.76 -8.37 6.22
C ALA A 670 1.22 -7.05 5.69
N LEU A 671 1.61 -6.66 4.48
CA LEU A 671 1.09 -5.49 3.78
C LEU A 671 0.13 -5.91 2.67
N TRP A 672 -1.16 -5.93 3.01
CA TRP A 672 -2.27 -6.02 2.05
C TRP A 672 -2.48 -4.68 1.32
N SER A 673 -2.90 -4.72 0.04
CA SER A 673 -2.89 -3.55 -0.86
C SER A 673 -4.26 -3.07 -1.36
N GLU A 674 -5.36 -3.40 -0.68
CA GLU A 674 -6.71 -2.88 -0.98
C GLU A 674 -6.74 -1.34 -0.98
N THR A 675 -5.88 -0.70 -0.18
CA THR A 675 -5.74 0.77 -0.08
C THR A 675 -4.37 1.31 -0.51
N VAL A 676 -3.47 0.46 -1.01
CA VAL A 676 -2.06 0.82 -1.30
C VAL A 676 -1.85 0.90 -2.82
N ARG A 677 -1.11 1.90 -3.30
CA ARG A 677 -1.08 2.32 -4.72
C ARG A 677 0.31 2.64 -5.29
N GLY A 678 1.40 2.35 -4.56
CA GLY A 678 2.76 2.61 -5.02
C GLY A 678 3.82 2.34 -3.97
N ILE A 679 5.09 2.33 -4.38
CA ILE A 679 6.24 2.12 -3.49
C ILE A 679 6.34 3.18 -2.39
N ASP A 680 5.90 4.41 -2.68
CA ASP A 680 5.80 5.50 -1.70
C ASP A 680 4.89 5.10 -0.54
N GLN A 681 3.71 4.55 -0.84
CA GLN A 681 2.74 4.08 0.15
C GLN A 681 3.16 2.77 0.82
N VAL A 682 3.81 1.86 0.08
CA VAL A 682 4.37 0.61 0.61
C VAL A 682 5.41 0.91 1.68
N GLU A 683 6.39 1.75 1.38
CA GLU A 683 7.45 2.13 2.31
C GLU A 683 6.88 2.91 3.51
N PHE A 684 5.96 3.86 3.29
CA PHE A 684 5.29 4.62 4.36
C PHE A 684 4.59 3.71 5.38
N LEU A 685 3.86 2.68 4.92
CA LEU A 685 3.20 1.72 5.81
C LEU A 685 4.17 0.68 6.38
N THR A 686 5.26 0.34 5.68
CA THR A 686 6.22 -0.70 6.10
C THR A 686 7.15 -0.21 7.19
N PHE A 687 7.71 0.99 7.05
CA PHE A 687 8.73 1.52 7.96
C PHE A 687 8.12 2.56 8.90
N ASN A 688 8.32 2.49 10.23
CA ASN A 688 9.30 1.69 10.95
C ASN A 688 8.79 0.33 11.50
N ARG A 689 7.55 -0.06 11.20
CA ARG A 689 6.88 -1.23 11.79
C ARG A 689 7.52 -2.57 11.44
N ALA A 690 8.04 -2.74 10.23
CA ALA A 690 8.82 -3.92 9.84
C ALA A 690 10.14 -4.05 10.63
N LEU A 691 10.73 -2.94 11.08
CA LEU A 691 11.95 -2.99 11.90
C LEU A 691 11.67 -3.52 13.31
N SER A 692 10.45 -3.31 13.81
CA SER A 692 10.01 -3.95 15.06
C SER A 692 10.05 -5.46 14.95
N HIS A 693 9.63 -6.01 13.81
CA HIS A 693 9.68 -7.45 13.51
C HIS A 693 11.08 -7.95 13.19
N ALA A 694 11.93 -7.15 12.55
CA ALA A 694 13.36 -7.46 12.44
C ALA A 694 13.98 -7.67 13.83
N GLU A 695 13.67 -6.80 14.81
CA GLU A 695 14.18 -6.94 16.18
C GLU A 695 13.52 -8.07 16.98
N ILE A 696 12.21 -8.32 16.83
CA ILE A 696 11.55 -9.52 17.38
C ILE A 696 12.17 -10.81 16.82
N GLY A 697 12.49 -10.80 15.53
CA GLY A 697 13.12 -11.89 14.79
C GLY A 697 14.57 -12.15 15.18
N TRP A 698 15.28 -11.12 15.63
CA TRP A 698 16.73 -11.14 15.80
C TRP A 698 17.19 -11.13 17.25
N THR A 699 16.79 -10.13 18.04
CA THR A 699 17.34 -9.90 19.39
C THR A 699 16.73 -10.86 20.42
N PRO A 700 17.51 -11.38 21.40
CA PRO A 700 16.96 -12.25 22.43
C PRO A 700 15.87 -11.55 23.26
N GLN A 701 14.82 -12.27 23.63
CA GLN A 701 13.60 -11.68 24.22
C GLN A 701 13.82 -10.94 25.55
N ALA A 702 14.90 -11.24 26.28
CA ALA A 702 15.26 -10.56 27.52
C ALA A 702 15.93 -9.19 27.31
N ASP A 703 16.60 -8.98 26.17
CA ASP A 703 17.40 -7.77 25.90
C ASP A 703 16.63 -6.67 25.15
N ARG A 704 15.38 -6.99 24.77
CA ARG A 704 14.44 -6.11 24.05
C ARG A 704 13.76 -5.12 25.00
N ASN A 705 13.76 -3.84 24.65
CA ASN A 705 13.21 -2.75 25.47
C ASN A 705 12.61 -1.64 24.60
N LYS A 706 11.36 -1.23 24.88
CA LYS A 706 10.64 -0.22 24.09
C LYS A 706 11.32 1.16 24.05
N ALA A 707 11.81 1.65 25.19
CA ALA A 707 12.43 2.97 25.29
C ALA A 707 13.84 2.99 24.67
N ASP A 708 14.53 1.85 24.66
CA ASP A 708 15.77 1.61 23.92
C ASP A 708 15.53 1.59 22.40
N PHE A 709 14.58 0.77 21.95
CA PHE A 709 14.23 0.67 20.53
C PHE A 709 13.76 2.01 19.95
N ALA A 710 12.99 2.80 20.69
CA ALA A 710 12.60 4.16 20.29
C ALA A 710 13.80 5.12 20.08
N ARG A 711 14.88 5.01 20.89
CA ARG A 711 16.09 5.81 20.69
C ARG A 711 16.85 5.39 19.43
N ARG A 712 16.92 4.09 19.15
CA ARG A 712 17.65 3.53 18.01
C ARG A 712 16.95 3.79 16.68
N ILE A 713 15.62 3.57 16.62
CA ILE A 713 14.78 3.96 15.48
C ILE A 713 14.90 5.47 15.18
N ALA A 714 15.01 6.32 16.22
CA ALA A 714 15.17 7.76 16.03
C ALA A 714 16.49 8.20 15.35
N GLN A 715 17.52 7.35 15.32
CA GLN A 715 18.74 7.57 14.52
C GLN A 715 18.57 7.05 13.08
N ILE A 716 17.97 5.86 12.92
CA ILE A 716 17.71 5.20 11.62
C ILE A 716 16.89 6.07 10.64
N GLY A 717 16.14 7.05 11.13
CA GLY A 717 15.50 8.06 10.27
C GLY A 717 16.49 8.86 9.39
N VAL A 718 17.78 8.97 9.78
CA VAL A 718 18.82 9.55 8.93
C VAL A 718 19.15 8.61 7.76
N ASP A 719 19.37 7.33 8.05
CA ASP A 719 19.70 6.27 7.09
C ASP A 719 18.59 6.09 6.04
N MET A 720 17.32 6.06 6.47
CA MET A 720 16.16 5.92 5.56
C MET A 720 16.00 7.11 4.60
N ASN A 721 16.19 8.33 5.11
CA ASN A 721 16.25 9.53 4.26
C ASN A 721 17.39 9.43 3.22
N ALA A 722 18.54 8.86 3.60
CA ALA A 722 19.72 8.73 2.73
C ALA A 722 19.60 7.59 1.70
N THR A 723 18.91 6.47 2.00
CA THR A 723 18.56 5.45 0.97
C THR A 723 17.53 5.96 -0.03
N GLY A 724 16.73 6.97 0.37
CA GLY A 724 15.56 7.45 -0.35
C GLY A 724 14.33 6.57 -0.15
N SER A 725 14.21 5.92 1.02
CA SER A 725 12.99 5.20 1.43
C SER A 725 12.06 6.09 2.25
N ASN A 726 10.76 6.04 1.93
CA ASN A 726 9.73 6.69 2.74
C ASN A 726 9.47 5.90 4.05
N PHE A 727 8.93 6.54 5.07
CA PHE A 727 8.59 5.92 6.35
C PHE A 727 7.60 6.80 7.12
N TYR A 728 6.99 6.27 8.18
CA TYR A 728 6.21 7.09 9.11
C TYR A 728 7.11 7.69 10.20
N ASP A 729 7.10 9.02 10.33
CA ASP A 729 7.93 9.78 11.27
C ASP A 729 7.16 10.29 12.51
N GLY A 730 6.29 9.42 13.05
CA GLY A 730 5.43 9.70 14.19
C GLY A 730 6.14 10.04 15.51
N LYS A 731 5.35 10.59 16.44
CA LYS A 731 5.73 11.03 17.80
C LYS A 731 6.36 9.96 18.72
N ASP A 732 6.34 8.67 18.40
CA ASP A 732 6.82 7.63 19.31
C ASP A 732 8.37 7.55 19.31
N ALA A 733 9.02 8.07 18.27
CA ALA A 733 10.44 8.40 18.26
C ALA A 733 10.71 9.87 18.72
N LEU A 734 11.99 10.22 18.90
CA LEU A 734 12.46 11.60 19.02
C LEU A 734 13.56 11.82 17.99
N TRP A 735 13.16 12.06 16.75
CA TRP A 735 14.01 12.05 15.56
C TRP A 735 15.24 12.95 15.73
N GLY A 736 16.40 12.37 15.43
CA GLY A 736 17.66 13.08 15.33
C GLY A 736 17.74 13.94 14.06
N PHE A 737 18.90 14.52 13.83
CA PHE A 737 19.26 15.14 12.55
C PHE A 737 20.77 15.06 12.32
N ASP A 738 21.17 15.13 11.06
CA ASP A 738 22.59 15.14 10.67
C ASP A 738 22.84 15.96 9.39
N LEU A 739 24.10 16.36 9.16
CA LEU A 739 24.57 17.14 8.03
C LEU A 739 25.69 16.43 7.26
N ALA A 740 25.64 16.51 5.92
CA ALA A 740 26.80 16.18 5.07
C ALA A 740 27.02 17.27 4.02
N GLY A 741 28.27 17.63 3.76
CA GLY A 741 28.63 18.57 2.69
C GLY A 741 28.71 17.90 1.32
N VAL A 742 28.90 18.68 0.26
CA VAL A 742 29.26 18.16 -1.08
C VAL A 742 30.47 18.90 -1.65
N ALA A 743 31.00 18.38 -2.76
CA ALA A 743 31.86 19.13 -3.67
C ALA A 743 31.02 19.76 -4.79
N SER A 744 31.18 21.05 -5.05
CA SER A 744 30.49 21.79 -6.12
C SER A 744 31.41 22.83 -6.78
N SER A 745 31.01 23.45 -7.90
CA SER A 745 31.78 24.51 -8.56
C SER A 745 30.91 25.62 -9.15
N ALA A 746 31.42 26.86 -9.16
CA ALA A 746 30.77 27.98 -9.83
C ALA A 746 31.74 29.11 -10.20
N ASN A 747 31.18 30.13 -10.86
CA ASN A 747 31.88 31.34 -11.28
C ASN A 747 32.06 32.33 -10.11
N THR A 748 33.01 33.26 -10.22
CA THR A 748 33.33 34.28 -9.19
C THR A 748 32.27 35.37 -8.99
N GLN A 749 31.24 35.45 -9.86
CA GLN A 749 30.17 36.44 -9.74
C GLN A 749 28.78 35.78 -9.75
N ASN A 750 28.05 35.97 -8.65
CA ASN A 750 26.67 35.51 -8.42
C ASN A 750 26.46 34.00 -8.61
N GLY A 751 27.40 33.19 -8.13
CA GLY A 751 27.22 31.74 -8.02
C GLY A 751 26.25 31.38 -6.89
N THR A 752 25.25 30.54 -7.19
CA THR A 752 24.53 29.75 -6.19
C THR A 752 25.17 28.37 -6.15
N PHE A 753 25.57 27.94 -4.96
CA PHE A 753 26.28 26.69 -4.71
C PHE A 753 25.33 25.69 -4.05
N GLN A 754 25.38 24.43 -4.46
CA GLN A 754 24.95 23.34 -3.59
C GLN A 754 26.05 23.12 -2.55
N LEU A 755 25.67 23.20 -1.28
CA LEU A 755 26.57 23.13 -0.13
C LEU A 755 26.55 21.73 0.50
N GLY A 756 25.39 21.09 0.55
CA GLY A 756 25.26 19.79 1.21
C GLY A 756 23.83 19.26 1.23
N TYR A 757 23.62 18.30 2.14
CA TYR A 757 22.33 17.71 2.48
C TYR A 757 22.10 17.80 4.00
N LEU A 758 20.85 17.99 4.39
CA LEU A 758 20.35 17.91 5.76
C LEU A 758 19.33 16.78 5.83
N SER A 759 19.51 15.88 6.80
CA SER A 759 18.51 14.88 7.14
C SER A 759 17.92 15.24 8.49
N ALA A 760 16.62 15.53 8.55
CA ALA A 760 15.87 15.90 9.76
C ALA A 760 14.42 15.39 9.68
N PRO A 761 14.16 14.10 9.98
CA PRO A 761 12.81 13.56 10.08
C PRO A 761 11.95 14.29 11.11
N GLY A 762 10.64 14.24 10.94
CA GLY A 762 9.67 14.92 11.79
C GLY A 762 9.74 16.45 11.70
N THR A 763 10.09 16.99 10.51
CA THR A 763 10.16 18.43 10.27
C THR A 763 9.47 18.86 8.97
N LYS A 764 9.11 20.15 8.91
CA LYS A 764 8.62 20.87 7.72
C LYS A 764 9.60 22.05 7.47
N VAL A 765 9.82 22.47 6.21
CA VAL A 765 10.64 23.67 5.91
C VAL A 765 9.80 24.93 6.20
N ALA A 766 10.41 26.00 6.70
CA ALA A 766 9.75 27.30 6.82
C ALA A 766 9.46 27.93 5.44
N GLU A 767 8.42 28.78 5.35
CA GLU A 767 7.98 29.42 4.09
C GLU A 767 9.06 30.27 3.41
N ASP A 768 10.05 30.74 4.16
CA ASP A 768 11.19 31.54 3.69
C ASP A 768 12.43 30.69 3.30
N GLY A 769 12.38 29.36 3.46
CA GLY A 769 13.49 28.44 3.20
C GLY A 769 14.66 28.55 4.20
N SER A 770 14.58 29.40 5.23
CA SER A 770 15.72 29.73 6.11
C SER A 770 16.03 28.70 7.20
N ARG A 771 15.09 27.80 7.50
CA ARG A 771 15.14 26.86 8.63
C ARG A 771 14.16 25.70 8.45
N VAL A 772 14.46 24.58 9.10
CA VAL A 772 13.50 23.50 9.37
C VAL A 772 12.81 23.73 10.71
N VAL A 773 11.55 23.29 10.85
CA VAL A 773 10.75 23.35 12.08
C VAL A 773 10.19 21.98 12.42
N ALA A 774 10.20 21.59 13.69
CA ALA A 774 9.61 20.31 14.11
C ALA A 774 8.11 20.29 13.82
N ASP A 775 7.66 19.27 13.10
CA ASP A 775 6.26 19.12 12.73
C ASP A 775 5.45 18.64 13.92
N ARG A 776 4.50 19.47 14.35
CA ARG A 776 3.64 19.24 15.52
C ARG A 776 2.20 19.61 15.25
N VAL A 777 1.83 19.77 13.97
CA VAL A 777 0.43 19.84 13.58
C VAL A 777 -0.18 18.46 13.79
N ASP A 778 -1.46 18.43 14.13
CA ASP A 778 -2.23 17.20 14.27
C ASP A 778 -3.15 17.08 13.03
N ASP A 779 -2.52 17.00 11.87
CA ASP A 779 -3.08 16.88 10.51
C ASP A 779 -3.14 15.41 10.06
N ILE A 780 -3.07 15.13 8.75
CA ILE A 780 -3.40 13.81 8.16
C ILE A 780 -2.23 12.83 8.27
N ASP A 781 -1.00 13.33 8.09
CA ASP A 781 0.26 12.73 8.50
C ASP A 781 0.39 12.72 10.04
N GLY A 782 0.01 13.83 10.70
CA GLY A 782 -0.13 13.89 12.15
C GLY A 782 1.18 14.15 12.91
N VAL A 783 1.10 14.11 14.24
CA VAL A 783 2.14 14.69 15.11
C VAL A 783 3.47 13.92 15.08
N SER A 784 4.54 14.60 14.67
CA SER A 784 5.94 14.14 14.78
C SER A 784 6.66 14.71 16.02
N ARG A 785 7.87 14.21 16.30
CA ARG A 785 8.77 14.75 17.34
C ARG A 785 10.22 14.75 16.89
N SER A 786 10.78 15.93 16.59
CA SER A 786 12.18 16.11 16.19
C SER A 786 12.98 16.95 17.20
N LEU A 787 14.29 16.68 17.32
CA LEU A 787 15.23 17.49 18.11
C LEU A 787 15.44 18.93 17.59
N VAL A 788 15.06 19.20 16.33
CA VAL A 788 15.01 20.56 15.76
C VAL A 788 14.15 21.52 16.59
N GLY A 789 13.15 21.00 17.30
CA GLY A 789 12.35 21.77 18.26
C GLY A 789 11.43 22.83 17.64
N ASN A 790 10.76 23.58 18.52
CA ASN A 790 9.65 24.49 18.13
C ASN A 790 10.12 25.81 17.51
N SER A 791 11.31 26.29 17.85
CA SER A 791 11.93 27.46 17.22
C SER A 791 12.37 27.18 15.79
N GLY A 792 12.52 25.90 15.44
CA GLY A 792 13.29 25.49 14.28
C GLY A 792 14.79 25.69 14.46
N MET A 793 15.54 25.26 13.44
CA MET A 793 16.98 25.47 13.30
C MET A 793 17.34 25.80 11.85
N SER A 794 18.20 26.80 11.68
CA SER A 794 18.87 27.11 10.41
C SER A 794 20.19 26.34 10.33
N VAL A 795 20.67 26.06 9.11
CA VAL A 795 22.07 25.71 8.89
C VAL A 795 22.85 26.99 8.62
N MET A 796 23.81 27.30 9.47
CA MET A 796 24.72 28.43 9.30
C MET A 796 25.90 28.03 8.41
N VAL A 797 26.36 28.98 7.59
CA VAL A 797 27.40 28.81 6.57
C VAL A 797 28.54 29.78 6.88
N ASP A 798 29.70 29.25 7.28
CA ASP A 798 30.97 29.96 7.23
C ASP A 798 31.63 29.67 5.88
N TRP A 799 31.76 30.70 5.05
CA TRP A 799 32.30 30.62 3.70
C TRP A 799 33.82 30.41 3.63
N GLY A 800 34.53 30.44 4.76
CA GLY A 800 35.96 30.11 4.85
C GLY A 800 36.91 31.19 4.32
N ASP A 801 36.42 32.38 4.00
CA ASP A 801 37.21 33.54 3.55
C ASP A 801 37.21 34.73 4.52
N GLY A 802 36.49 34.62 5.64
CA GLY A 802 36.36 35.68 6.66
C GLY A 802 35.22 36.68 6.40
N SER A 803 34.25 36.34 5.53
CA SER A 803 32.96 37.01 5.49
C SER A 803 32.16 36.84 6.80
N ALA A 804 30.96 37.42 6.86
CA ALA A 804 29.99 37.04 7.89
C ALA A 804 29.44 35.64 7.62
N GLU A 805 28.99 34.95 8.67
CA GLU A 805 28.17 33.74 8.55
C GLU A 805 26.77 34.09 8.04
N GLU A 806 26.25 33.30 7.12
CA GLU A 806 24.91 33.46 6.55
C GLU A 806 24.11 32.15 6.67
N ALA A 807 22.78 32.21 6.56
CA ALA A 807 21.94 31.01 6.61
C ALA A 807 21.85 30.35 5.22
N ALA A 808 21.93 29.02 5.16
CA ALA A 808 21.68 28.27 3.93
C ALA A 808 20.18 28.28 3.57
N THR A 809 19.88 28.39 2.28
CA THR A 809 18.56 28.10 1.73
C THR A 809 18.34 26.59 1.73
N ILE A 810 17.34 26.15 2.49
CA ILE A 810 16.94 24.75 2.65
C ILE A 810 15.78 24.45 1.69
N THR A 811 15.96 23.46 0.81
CA THR A 811 14.93 23.01 -0.14
C THR A 811 14.71 21.51 0.03
N SER A 812 13.47 21.04 0.13
CA SER A 812 13.24 19.59 0.25
C SER A 812 13.46 18.84 -1.06
N THR A 813 13.95 17.60 -0.98
CA THR A 813 14.06 16.71 -2.14
C THR A 813 12.70 16.20 -2.63
N LEU A 814 11.75 16.02 -1.71
CA LEU A 814 10.36 15.60 -1.98
C LEU A 814 9.41 16.33 -1.01
N PRO A 815 8.33 16.96 -1.48
CA PRO A 815 7.35 17.63 -0.60
C PRO A 815 6.78 16.67 0.46
N ARG A 816 6.51 17.21 1.66
CA ARG A 816 5.74 16.47 2.67
C ARG A 816 4.30 16.37 2.21
N THR A 817 3.70 15.20 2.30
CA THR A 817 2.29 14.96 1.98
C THR A 817 1.69 13.99 2.96
N GLU A 818 0.37 13.83 2.92
CA GLU A 818 -0.39 12.78 3.62
C GLU A 818 0.12 11.34 3.34
N TYR A 819 0.96 11.15 2.32
CA TYR A 819 1.58 9.87 1.94
C TYR A 819 3.11 9.82 2.08
N ASN A 820 3.79 10.93 2.40
CA ASN A 820 5.25 11.05 2.29
C ASN A 820 5.86 11.87 3.44
N ALA A 821 6.68 11.21 4.27
CA ALA A 821 7.48 11.88 5.29
C ALA A 821 8.70 12.54 4.63
N SER A 822 8.57 13.83 4.35
CA SER A 822 9.69 14.65 3.89
C SER A 822 10.64 14.93 5.05
N GLY A 823 11.78 14.24 5.07
CA GLY A 823 12.86 14.46 6.04
C GLY A 823 14.24 14.77 5.43
N MET A 824 14.39 14.69 4.10
CA MET A 824 15.63 14.99 3.38
C MET A 824 15.55 16.35 2.67
N TYR A 825 16.61 17.15 2.83
CA TYR A 825 16.70 18.49 2.27
C TYR A 825 18.07 18.74 1.64
N VAL A 826 18.09 19.54 0.58
CA VAL A 826 19.28 20.07 -0.07
C VAL A 826 19.58 21.44 0.49
N LEU A 827 20.86 21.68 0.78
CA LEU A 827 21.38 22.94 1.30
C LEU A 827 22.04 23.72 0.16
N THR A 828 21.63 24.96 -0.03
CA THR A 828 22.18 25.87 -1.04
C THR A 828 22.49 27.24 -0.44
N GLY A 829 23.34 28.02 -1.10
CA GLY A 829 23.62 29.41 -0.72
C GLY A 829 24.32 30.16 -1.84
N SER A 830 24.39 31.48 -1.77
CA SER A 830 24.99 32.32 -2.81
C SER A 830 26.03 33.25 -2.20
N HIS A 831 27.25 33.26 -2.75
CA HIS A 831 28.38 34.06 -2.24
C HIS A 831 29.29 34.55 -3.37
N ASN A 832 30.04 35.63 -3.12
CA ASN A 832 30.93 36.27 -4.09
C ASN A 832 32.38 36.22 -3.62
N TYR A 833 33.07 35.10 -3.90
CA TYR A 833 34.47 34.91 -3.55
C TYR A 833 35.41 35.84 -4.34
N ALA A 834 36.17 36.67 -3.62
CA ALA A 834 37.13 37.62 -4.20
C ALA A 834 38.35 36.96 -4.90
N THR A 835 38.54 35.64 -4.77
CA THR A 835 39.64 34.89 -5.39
C THR A 835 39.20 33.50 -5.83
N ALA A 836 39.66 33.06 -7.00
CA ALA A 836 39.50 31.69 -7.48
C ALA A 836 40.27 30.66 -6.62
N GLY A 837 40.02 29.37 -6.86
CA GLY A 837 40.61 28.23 -6.14
C GLY A 837 39.58 27.42 -5.35
N GLU A 838 40.02 26.32 -4.73
CA GLU A 838 39.18 25.56 -3.78
C GLU A 838 38.92 26.39 -2.52
N LYS A 839 37.67 26.40 -2.05
CA LYS A 839 37.22 26.97 -0.78
C LYS A 839 36.65 25.85 0.08
N THR A 840 36.97 25.90 1.37
CA THR A 840 36.41 24.99 2.38
C THR A 840 35.34 25.76 3.13
N VAL A 841 34.11 25.26 3.11
CA VAL A 841 32.93 25.89 3.73
C VAL A 841 32.47 25.05 4.90
N THR A 842 32.18 25.68 6.04
CA THR A 842 31.70 25.00 7.24
C THR A 842 30.20 25.18 7.38
N LEU A 843 29.48 24.07 7.51
CA LEU A 843 28.02 24.04 7.72
C LEU A 843 27.74 23.63 9.16
N THR A 844 26.98 24.43 9.92
CA THR A 844 26.70 24.16 11.34
C THR A 844 25.20 24.25 11.64
N MET A 845 24.66 23.25 12.36
CA MET A 845 23.29 23.24 12.87
C MET A 845 23.26 22.62 14.26
N GLY A 846 22.96 23.40 15.29
CA GLY A 846 23.02 22.95 16.69
C GLY A 846 24.45 22.53 17.06
N SER A 847 24.64 21.24 17.36
CA SER A 847 25.95 20.61 17.62
C SER A 847 26.49 19.78 16.45
N ARG A 848 25.78 19.72 15.31
CA ARG A 848 26.27 19.06 14.08
C ARG A 848 27.07 20.05 13.25
N THR A 849 28.21 19.62 12.74
CA THR A 849 29.05 20.38 11.82
C THR A 849 29.51 19.49 10.68
N ALA A 850 29.38 19.97 9.44
CA ALA A 850 29.86 19.34 8.23
C ALA A 850 30.74 20.30 7.41
N THR A 851 31.44 19.79 6.40
CA THR A 851 32.35 20.57 5.57
C THR A 851 32.02 20.36 4.09
N ALA A 852 31.89 21.44 3.34
CA ALA A 852 31.69 21.43 1.89
C ALA A 852 32.95 21.96 1.16
N LYS A 853 33.10 21.59 -0.11
CA LYS A 853 34.19 22.05 -0.99
C LYS A 853 33.62 22.78 -2.19
N ILE A 854 34.04 24.02 -2.41
CA ILE A 854 33.63 24.82 -3.56
C ILE A 854 34.85 25.12 -4.43
N MET A 855 34.81 24.68 -5.69
CA MET A 855 35.79 25.07 -6.70
C MET A 855 35.34 26.36 -7.38
N VAL A 856 36.03 27.46 -7.10
CA VAL A 856 35.75 28.77 -7.70
C VAL A 856 36.69 29.00 -8.89
N ASP A 857 36.13 29.28 -10.07
CA ASP A 857 36.88 29.60 -11.29
C ASP A 857 36.39 30.95 -11.85
N ALA A 858 37.30 31.75 -12.42
CA ALA A 858 36.97 33.01 -13.10
C ALA A 858 36.42 32.79 -14.53
N SER A 859 36.45 31.57 -15.04
CA SER A 859 36.16 31.22 -16.44
C SER A 859 35.16 30.07 -16.63
N ALA A 860 34.81 29.34 -15.58
CA ALA A 860 33.89 28.21 -15.69
C ALA A 860 32.43 28.65 -15.92
N THR A 861 31.73 27.91 -16.78
CA THR A 861 30.29 27.67 -16.59
C THR A 861 30.07 26.95 -15.26
N ALA A 862 29.06 27.35 -14.50
CA ALA A 862 28.69 26.64 -13.28
C ALA A 862 28.37 25.17 -13.59
N THR A 863 28.75 24.24 -12.70
CA THR A 863 28.23 22.88 -12.79
C THR A 863 26.74 22.88 -12.48
N GLU A 864 25.98 22.11 -13.27
CA GLU A 864 24.61 21.72 -12.90
C GLU A 864 24.60 21.16 -11.46
N PRO A 865 23.58 21.47 -10.65
CA PRO A 865 23.52 21.00 -9.27
C PRO A 865 23.41 19.48 -9.22
N LEU A 866 23.96 18.86 -8.15
CA LEU A 866 23.85 17.41 -7.93
C LEU A 866 22.41 16.99 -7.63
N PHE A 867 21.55 17.94 -7.24
CA PHE A 867 20.10 17.81 -7.22
C PHE A 867 19.45 18.94 -8.04
N THR A 868 18.90 18.59 -9.19
CA THR A 868 17.90 19.40 -9.89
C THR A 868 16.52 18.95 -9.41
N PRO A 869 15.68 19.83 -8.83
CA PRO A 869 14.28 19.50 -8.54
C PRO A 869 13.56 18.99 -9.79
N TRP A 870 12.56 18.10 -9.63
CA TRP A 870 11.70 17.76 -10.76
C TRP A 870 11.09 19.05 -11.32
N THR A 871 11.31 19.28 -12.60
CA THR A 871 10.81 20.44 -13.33
C THR A 871 10.06 19.95 -14.56
N PRO A 872 8.94 20.59 -14.94
CA PRO A 872 8.17 20.21 -16.12
C PRO A 872 8.90 20.63 -17.41
N THR A 873 9.93 19.89 -17.80
CA THR A 873 10.78 20.15 -18.98
C THR A 873 10.15 19.74 -20.31
N ALA A 874 9.06 18.98 -20.26
CA ALA A 874 8.24 18.59 -21.41
C ALA A 874 6.77 18.91 -21.16
N ASP A 875 5.99 19.06 -22.23
CA ASP A 875 4.53 19.15 -22.13
C ASP A 875 3.93 17.80 -21.67
N PRO A 876 2.80 17.81 -20.94
CA PRO A 876 2.10 16.57 -20.57
C PRO A 876 1.66 15.78 -21.81
N SER A 877 1.87 14.47 -21.81
CA SER A 877 1.40 13.59 -22.89
C SER A 877 0.54 12.44 -22.34
N LEU A 878 -0.39 11.96 -23.17
CA LEU A 878 -1.23 10.81 -22.91
C LEU A 878 -1.28 9.97 -24.19
N GLN A 879 -0.91 8.70 -24.08
CA GLN A 879 -0.89 7.73 -25.16
C GLN A 879 -1.79 6.55 -24.79
N LEU A 880 -2.51 6.00 -25.75
CA LEU A 880 -3.36 4.81 -25.58
C LEU A 880 -2.78 3.66 -26.39
N GLY A 881 -2.77 2.44 -25.85
CA GLY A 881 -2.39 1.25 -26.60
C GLY A 881 -3.36 0.93 -27.75
N GLN A 882 -4.60 1.43 -27.65
CA GLN A 882 -5.65 1.26 -28.66
C GLN A 882 -6.66 2.42 -28.63
N GLU A 883 -6.99 3.01 -29.78
CA GLU A 883 -8.01 4.06 -29.87
C GLU A 883 -9.45 3.54 -29.90
N LYS A 884 -9.67 2.26 -30.25
CA LYS A 884 -11.01 1.68 -30.46
C LYS A 884 -11.27 0.56 -29.45
N VAL A 885 -12.37 0.68 -28.71
CA VAL A 885 -12.68 -0.17 -27.55
C VAL A 885 -14.19 -0.44 -27.46
N LYS A 886 -14.59 -1.57 -26.89
CA LYS A 886 -15.97 -1.84 -26.46
C LYS A 886 -16.17 -1.37 -25.01
N ILE A 887 -17.43 -1.28 -24.61
CA ILE A 887 -17.80 -1.06 -23.20
C ILE A 887 -17.34 -2.28 -22.37
N LEU A 888 -16.78 -2.05 -21.17
CA LEU A 888 -16.10 -3.04 -20.31
C LEU A 888 -14.75 -3.60 -20.81
N ASP A 889 -14.22 -3.19 -21.97
CA ASP A 889 -12.85 -3.55 -22.37
C ASP A 889 -11.80 -2.95 -21.41
N GLN A 890 -10.63 -3.60 -21.31
CA GLN A 890 -9.45 -3.05 -20.64
C GLN A 890 -8.59 -2.26 -21.63
N VAL A 891 -8.26 -1.01 -21.29
CA VAL A 891 -7.58 -0.05 -22.16
C VAL A 891 -6.24 0.35 -21.55
N GLU A 892 -5.16 0.03 -22.24
CA GLU A 892 -3.81 0.46 -21.90
C GLU A 892 -3.63 1.96 -22.13
N PHE A 893 -3.03 2.66 -21.17
CA PHE A 893 -2.56 4.03 -21.38
C PHE A 893 -1.21 4.30 -20.70
N THR A 894 -0.49 5.28 -21.24
CA THR A 894 0.70 5.87 -20.62
C THR A 894 0.52 7.38 -20.55
N ALA A 895 0.54 7.94 -19.34
CA ALA A 895 0.65 9.37 -19.10
C ALA A 895 2.11 9.73 -18.82
N THR A 896 2.62 10.87 -19.32
CA THR A 896 4.00 11.33 -19.12
C THR A 896 4.08 12.84 -18.89
N GLY A 897 5.13 13.31 -18.23
CA GLY A 897 5.36 14.74 -17.99
C GLY A 897 4.46 15.31 -16.89
N PHE A 898 3.93 14.47 -16.01
CA PHE A 898 3.17 14.88 -14.83
C PHE A 898 4.10 14.87 -13.60
N GLN A 899 3.75 15.64 -12.57
CA GLN A 899 4.56 15.75 -11.36
C GLN A 899 4.55 14.42 -10.58
N PRO A 900 5.73 13.84 -10.24
CA PRO A 900 5.86 12.66 -9.40
C PRO A 900 5.09 12.76 -8.07
N ASN A 901 4.63 11.62 -7.57
CA ASN A 901 3.99 11.47 -6.26
C ASN A 901 2.77 12.38 -5.98
N THR A 902 2.22 13.02 -7.02
CA THR A 902 1.14 14.01 -6.93
C THR A 902 -0.11 13.48 -7.65
N LEU A 903 -1.28 13.50 -6.99
CA LEU A 903 -2.53 12.99 -7.58
C LEU A 903 -2.98 13.83 -8.79
N GLY A 904 -3.30 13.15 -9.88
CA GLY A 904 -4.00 13.69 -11.06
C GLY A 904 -5.31 12.93 -11.29
N ASP A 905 -6.35 13.64 -11.69
CA ASP A 905 -7.66 13.10 -12.01
C ASP A 905 -7.68 12.49 -13.42
N VAL A 906 -8.35 11.35 -13.60
CA VAL A 906 -8.51 10.69 -14.91
C VAL A 906 -9.97 10.69 -15.34
N PHE A 907 -10.24 11.10 -16.57
CA PHE A 907 -11.59 11.19 -17.15
C PHE A 907 -11.69 10.51 -18.53
N VAL A 908 -12.89 10.08 -18.92
CA VAL A 908 -13.27 9.77 -20.31
C VAL A 908 -14.55 10.55 -20.63
N GLY A 909 -14.44 11.55 -21.50
CA GLY A 909 -15.45 12.61 -21.57
C GLY A 909 -15.59 13.27 -20.20
N GLU A 910 -16.83 13.35 -19.69
CA GLU A 910 -17.14 13.87 -18.36
C GLU A 910 -17.15 12.79 -17.26
N VAL A 911 -16.96 11.50 -17.59
CA VAL A 911 -16.91 10.42 -16.59
C VAL A 911 -15.53 10.37 -15.95
N LYS A 912 -15.43 10.74 -14.67
CA LYS A 912 -14.21 10.53 -13.87
C LYS A 912 -14.04 9.03 -13.57
N LEU A 913 -12.88 8.47 -13.96
CA LEU A 913 -12.51 7.08 -13.68
C LEU A 913 -11.94 6.90 -12.26
N GLY A 914 -11.32 7.95 -11.74
CA GLY A 914 -10.60 7.95 -10.46
C GLY A 914 -9.42 8.92 -10.52
N GLN A 915 -8.34 8.56 -9.82
CA GLN A 915 -7.10 9.31 -9.75
C GLN A 915 -5.89 8.39 -9.96
N ILE A 916 -4.81 8.97 -10.50
CA ILE A 916 -3.51 8.33 -10.61
C ILE A 916 -2.43 9.22 -10.01
N ARG A 917 -1.32 8.59 -9.65
CA ARG A 917 -0.10 9.25 -9.17
C ARG A 917 1.04 8.85 -10.11
N PRO A 918 1.81 9.79 -10.70
CA PRO A 918 2.97 9.44 -11.49
C PRO A 918 4.11 8.89 -10.60
N ASP A 919 4.92 7.98 -11.16
CA ASP A 919 6.16 7.50 -10.54
C ASP A 919 7.26 8.58 -10.55
N ALA A 920 8.45 8.23 -10.04
CA ALA A 920 9.56 9.16 -9.82
C ALA A 920 10.08 9.88 -11.08
N ASP A 921 9.82 9.34 -12.27
CA ASP A 921 10.15 9.93 -13.58
C ASP A 921 9.08 10.92 -14.11
N GLY A 922 7.89 10.94 -13.48
CA GLY A 922 6.74 11.71 -13.94
C GLY A 922 5.87 10.99 -14.97
N SER A 923 5.94 9.66 -15.05
CA SER A 923 5.08 8.82 -15.90
C SER A 923 4.12 7.92 -15.11
N ARG A 924 3.10 7.38 -15.79
CA ARG A 924 2.21 6.33 -15.31
C ARG A 924 1.75 5.48 -16.49
N HIS A 925 2.22 4.24 -16.56
CA HIS A 925 1.61 3.18 -17.37
C HIS A 925 0.60 2.40 -16.51
N MET A 926 -0.59 2.12 -17.05
CA MET A 926 -1.55 1.13 -16.51
C MET A 926 -2.71 0.85 -17.49
N PHE A 927 -3.60 -0.08 -17.13
CA PHE A 927 -4.89 -0.32 -17.79
C PHE A 927 -6.04 0.33 -17.01
N PHE A 928 -7.11 0.72 -17.71
CA PHE A 928 -8.41 1.05 -17.11
C PHE A 928 -9.55 0.32 -17.82
N GLN A 929 -10.64 0.02 -17.11
CA GLN A 929 -11.84 -0.54 -17.73
C GLN A 929 -12.74 0.56 -18.30
N VAL A 930 -13.20 0.42 -19.55
CA VAL A 930 -14.20 1.32 -20.15
C VAL A 930 -15.50 1.26 -19.33
N PRO A 931 -15.96 2.34 -18.68
CA PRO A 931 -17.11 2.28 -17.79
C PRO A 931 -18.40 1.84 -18.49
N GLY A 932 -19.18 0.96 -17.84
CA GLY A 932 -20.51 0.51 -18.30
C GLY A 932 -21.52 1.62 -18.57
N ALA A 933 -21.31 2.82 -17.99
CA ALA A 933 -22.13 4.00 -18.18
C ALA A 933 -21.84 4.77 -19.48
N LEU A 934 -20.72 4.51 -20.17
CA LEU A 934 -20.45 5.11 -21.49
C LEU A 934 -21.36 4.52 -22.58
N ARG A 935 -21.42 5.19 -23.72
CA ARG A 935 -22.18 4.75 -24.91
C ARG A 935 -21.22 4.73 -26.11
N PRO A 936 -21.58 4.11 -27.25
CA PRO A 936 -20.78 4.21 -28.47
C PRO A 936 -20.63 5.67 -28.89
N GLY A 937 -19.39 6.12 -29.15
CA GLY A 937 -19.08 7.52 -29.39
C GLY A 937 -17.59 7.83 -29.34
N VAL A 938 -17.23 9.06 -29.72
CA VAL A 938 -15.85 9.57 -29.65
C VAL A 938 -15.72 10.44 -28.39
N TYR A 939 -14.78 10.07 -27.53
CA TYR A 939 -14.47 10.73 -26.27
C TYR A 939 -13.03 11.24 -26.27
N GLN A 940 -12.76 12.24 -25.43
CA GLN A 940 -11.39 12.51 -24.98
C GLN A 940 -11.18 11.80 -23.65
N MET A 941 -10.24 10.86 -23.59
CA MET A 941 -9.61 10.51 -22.32
C MET A 941 -8.74 11.69 -21.90
N ARG A 942 -8.75 12.05 -20.61
CA ARG A 942 -7.97 13.16 -20.06
C ARG A 942 -7.29 12.74 -18.76
N VAL A 943 -6.06 13.21 -18.56
CA VAL A 943 -5.37 13.22 -17.25
C VAL A 943 -5.11 14.67 -16.88
N VAL A 944 -5.55 15.10 -15.70
CA VAL A 944 -5.51 16.50 -15.23
C VAL A 944 -4.89 16.59 -13.84
N GLN A 945 -3.84 17.41 -13.69
CA GLN A 945 -3.07 17.57 -12.47
C GLN A 945 -2.76 19.06 -12.27
N GLY A 946 -3.65 19.78 -11.58
CA GLY A 946 -3.59 21.24 -11.50
C GLY A 946 -3.75 21.87 -12.89
N GLU A 947 -2.81 22.72 -13.29
CA GLU A 947 -2.78 23.33 -14.64
C GLU A 947 -2.25 22.37 -15.73
N ARG A 948 -1.65 21.23 -15.36
CA ARG A 948 -1.10 20.26 -16.33
C ARG A 948 -2.21 19.32 -16.80
N SER A 949 -2.41 19.23 -18.11
CA SER A 949 -3.44 18.39 -18.72
C SER A 949 -2.93 17.73 -19.99
N ALA A 950 -3.25 16.46 -20.19
CA ALA A 950 -3.04 15.72 -21.44
C ALA A 950 -4.33 15.00 -21.85
N SER A 951 -4.56 14.87 -23.15
CA SER A 951 -5.76 14.23 -23.70
C SER A 951 -5.46 13.33 -24.89
N ALA A 952 -6.18 12.21 -24.99
CA ALA A 952 -6.10 11.27 -26.10
C ALA A 952 -7.50 10.85 -26.57
N ARG A 953 -7.64 10.64 -27.88
CA ARG A 953 -8.89 10.23 -28.53
C ARG A 953 -9.22 8.77 -28.20
N LEU A 954 -10.36 8.53 -27.57
CA LEU A 954 -10.93 7.20 -27.36
C LEU A 954 -12.24 7.05 -28.15
N VAL A 955 -12.41 5.94 -28.85
CA VAL A 955 -13.63 5.61 -29.60
C VAL A 955 -14.25 4.37 -28.96
N VAL A 956 -15.34 4.59 -28.21
CA VAL A 956 -16.16 3.52 -27.67
C VAL A 956 -17.10 3.04 -28.77
N TRP A 957 -17.25 1.73 -28.92
CA TRP A 957 -17.99 1.10 -30.03
C TRP A 957 -18.90 -0.04 -29.52
N ALA A 958 -20.05 -0.22 -30.16
CA ALA A 958 -20.92 -1.38 -29.97
C ALA A 958 -20.89 -2.27 -31.21
N ASP A 959 -21.03 -3.58 -31.01
CA ASP A 959 -21.04 -4.54 -32.11
C ASP A 959 -22.17 -4.24 -33.12
N PRO A 960 -21.98 -4.36 -34.44
CA PRO A 960 -23.03 -4.06 -35.43
C PRO A 960 -24.34 -4.85 -35.21
N ALA A 961 -24.31 -6.01 -34.56
CA ALA A 961 -25.51 -6.75 -34.16
C ALA A 961 -26.33 -6.07 -33.02
N ALA A 962 -25.70 -5.17 -32.25
CA ALA A 962 -26.34 -4.31 -31.25
C ALA A 962 -26.44 -2.83 -31.70
N ALA A 963 -25.74 -2.43 -32.76
CA ALA A 963 -25.71 -1.04 -33.26
C ALA A 963 -27.04 -0.55 -33.86
N SER A 964 -28.05 -1.42 -33.99
CA SER A 964 -29.45 -1.02 -34.22
C SER A 964 -30.07 -0.28 -33.03
N GLU A 965 -29.42 -0.25 -31.87
CA GLU A 965 -30.00 0.21 -30.61
C GLU A 965 -29.39 1.54 -30.14
N VAL A 966 -30.28 2.54 -29.98
CA VAL A 966 -30.10 3.81 -29.24
C VAL A 966 -28.78 4.57 -29.46
N GLN A 967 -28.73 5.33 -30.56
CA GLN A 967 -27.70 6.34 -30.80
C GLN A 967 -28.13 7.79 -30.44
N PHE A 968 -29.43 8.06 -30.24
CA PHE A 968 -29.97 9.43 -30.08
C PHE A 968 -30.98 9.49 -28.93
N PRO A 969 -30.51 9.55 -27.66
CA PRO A 969 -31.39 9.78 -26.52
C PRO A 969 -32.00 11.18 -26.59
N VAL A 970 -33.34 11.26 -26.55
CA VAL A 970 -34.09 12.52 -26.46
C VAL A 970 -33.63 13.29 -25.23
N GLN A 971 -33.25 14.55 -25.42
CA GLN A 971 -32.69 15.39 -24.35
C GLN A 971 -33.79 16.09 -23.53
N GLY A 972 -33.51 16.27 -22.23
CA GLY A 972 -34.42 16.96 -21.31
C GLY A 972 -35.70 16.20 -20.97
N VAL A 973 -35.70 14.87 -21.10
CA VAL A 973 -36.82 14.00 -20.70
C VAL A 973 -37.12 14.18 -19.20
N THR A 974 -38.41 14.21 -18.84
CA THR A 974 -38.87 14.37 -17.46
C THR A 974 -39.95 13.34 -17.13
N VAL A 975 -40.12 12.99 -15.85
CA VAL A 975 -41.26 12.16 -15.43
C VAL A 975 -42.56 12.96 -15.55
N ALA A 976 -43.52 12.42 -16.29
CA ALA A 976 -44.85 12.99 -16.46
C ALA A 976 -45.87 12.39 -15.47
N GLU A 977 -45.74 11.11 -15.15
CA GLU A 977 -46.65 10.35 -14.27
C GLU A 977 -45.92 9.05 -13.84
N VAL A 978 -46.23 8.53 -12.64
CA VAL A 978 -45.75 7.24 -12.14
C VAL A 978 -46.87 6.58 -11.34
N ASP A 979 -46.93 5.25 -11.25
CA ASP A 979 -47.92 4.57 -10.40
C ASP A 979 -47.66 4.82 -8.90
N SER A 980 -46.40 4.72 -8.49
CA SER A 980 -45.96 4.83 -7.10
C SER A 980 -44.45 5.11 -7.00
N GLU A 981 -44.03 5.74 -5.91
CA GLU A 981 -42.61 5.98 -5.60
C GLU A 981 -42.36 5.90 -4.09
N GLU A 982 -41.19 5.40 -3.70
CA GLU A 982 -40.76 5.31 -2.32
C GLU A 982 -39.92 6.53 -1.92
N THR A 983 -40.54 7.54 -1.33
CA THR A 983 -39.88 8.82 -0.98
C THR A 983 -39.43 8.92 0.48
N ALA A 984 -39.61 7.85 1.28
CA ALA A 984 -39.30 7.85 2.72
C ALA A 984 -38.49 6.64 3.22
N GLY A 985 -38.63 5.48 2.56
CA GLY A 985 -37.94 4.23 2.94
C GLY A 985 -36.58 3.99 2.28
N GLU A 986 -36.22 4.73 1.23
CA GLU A 986 -34.92 4.64 0.54
C GLU A 986 -34.02 5.84 0.88
N THR A 987 -32.71 5.68 0.74
CA THR A 987 -31.73 6.74 1.09
C THR A 987 -31.58 7.73 -0.06
N PRO A 988 -31.85 9.04 0.12
CA PRO A 988 -31.74 10.03 -0.95
C PRO A 988 -30.35 10.03 -1.63
N PRO A 989 -30.27 10.21 -2.95
CA PRO A 989 -31.35 10.56 -3.89
C PRO A 989 -32.25 9.40 -4.36
N ASN A 990 -32.04 8.17 -3.88
CA ASN A 990 -32.78 6.99 -4.33
C ASN A 990 -34.23 6.98 -3.86
N GLY A 991 -35.10 6.35 -4.66
CA GLY A 991 -36.52 6.14 -4.37
C GLY A 991 -37.49 6.86 -5.33
N PRO A 992 -37.43 8.20 -5.48
CA PRO A 992 -38.30 8.97 -6.37
C PRO A 992 -38.22 8.56 -7.84
N ALA A 993 -39.31 8.75 -8.59
CA ALA A 993 -39.36 8.43 -10.02
C ALA A 993 -38.33 9.21 -10.88
N ASN A 994 -37.99 10.44 -10.47
CA ASN A 994 -36.98 11.26 -11.15
C ASN A 994 -35.57 10.64 -11.11
N ALA A 995 -35.25 9.79 -10.12
CA ALA A 995 -33.96 9.09 -10.02
C ALA A 995 -33.82 7.92 -11.03
N ALA A 996 -34.76 7.79 -11.98
CA ALA A 996 -34.66 6.96 -13.18
C ALA A 996 -34.54 7.77 -14.48
N VAL A 997 -34.36 9.10 -14.42
CA VAL A 997 -34.10 9.97 -15.59
C VAL A 997 -33.12 11.11 -15.28
N ASP A 998 -32.31 10.99 -14.22
CA ASP A 998 -31.37 12.03 -13.80
C ASP A 998 -29.97 11.89 -14.44
N GLY A 999 -29.74 10.83 -15.22
CA GLY A 999 -28.47 10.56 -15.89
C GLY A 999 -27.56 9.57 -15.15
N ASN A 1000 -27.84 9.24 -13.88
CA ASN A 1000 -26.95 8.46 -13.03
C ASN A 1000 -27.51 7.05 -12.72
N PRO A 1001 -27.07 5.99 -13.42
CA PRO A 1001 -27.63 4.64 -13.22
C PRO A 1001 -27.40 4.06 -11.81
N ASN A 1002 -26.58 4.69 -10.95
CA ASN A 1002 -26.38 4.27 -9.56
C ASN A 1002 -27.46 4.78 -8.60
N THR A 1003 -28.22 5.81 -9.00
CA THR A 1003 -29.51 6.11 -8.36
C THR A 1003 -30.57 5.14 -8.86
N PHE A 1004 -31.78 5.17 -8.31
CA PHE A 1004 -32.91 4.40 -8.85
C PHE A 1004 -34.26 4.93 -8.37
N TRP A 1005 -35.26 4.76 -9.23
CA TRP A 1005 -36.68 4.73 -8.83
C TRP A 1005 -37.00 3.38 -8.15
N HIS A 1006 -37.81 3.44 -7.09
CA HIS A 1006 -38.39 2.27 -6.42
C HIS A 1006 -39.90 2.49 -6.26
N THR A 1007 -40.73 1.53 -6.67
CA THR A 1007 -42.17 1.56 -6.38
C THR A 1007 -42.41 1.47 -4.88
N LYS A 1008 -43.53 2.00 -4.40
CA LYS A 1008 -43.74 2.20 -2.97
C LYS A 1008 -43.81 0.88 -2.18
N TRP A 1009 -43.12 0.81 -1.03
CA TRP A 1009 -43.11 -0.39 -0.17
C TRP A 1009 -43.37 -0.10 1.32
N SER A 1010 -43.03 1.09 1.81
CA SER A 1010 -43.01 1.42 3.25
C SER A 1010 -44.41 1.61 3.86
N ALA A 1011 -45.39 1.99 3.05
CA ALA A 1011 -46.76 2.30 3.46
C ALA A 1011 -47.82 1.62 2.57
N GLY A 1012 -47.56 0.34 2.25
CA GLY A 1012 -48.31 -0.46 1.28
C GLY A 1012 -47.37 -1.03 0.22
N ASN A 1013 -47.73 -2.16 -0.37
CA ASN A 1013 -47.02 -2.79 -1.48
C ASN A 1013 -48.00 -2.90 -2.65
N ASP A 1014 -47.97 -1.91 -3.54
CA ASP A 1014 -48.82 -1.88 -4.72
C ASP A 1014 -48.44 -3.03 -5.66
N GLN A 1015 -49.42 -3.76 -6.19
CA GLN A 1015 -49.14 -4.94 -7.01
C GLN A 1015 -48.98 -4.57 -8.49
N PHE A 1016 -48.10 -5.29 -9.20
CA PHE A 1016 -47.94 -5.17 -10.65
C PHE A 1016 -49.31 -5.19 -11.40
N PRO A 1017 -49.48 -4.42 -12.49
CA PRO A 1017 -48.43 -3.68 -13.21
C PRO A 1017 -48.03 -2.35 -12.57
N HIS A 1018 -46.73 -2.05 -12.62
CA HIS A 1018 -46.16 -0.74 -12.28
C HIS A 1018 -45.84 0.02 -13.56
N PHE A 1019 -45.86 1.35 -13.55
CA PHE A 1019 -45.55 2.14 -14.74
C PHE A 1019 -44.89 3.49 -14.44
N ILE A 1020 -44.07 3.94 -15.38
CA ILE A 1020 -43.50 5.29 -15.41
C ILE A 1020 -43.71 5.89 -16.80
N SER A 1021 -44.31 7.08 -16.84
CA SER A 1021 -44.58 7.89 -18.02
C SER A 1021 -43.56 9.01 -18.12
N LEU A 1022 -42.92 9.16 -19.27
CA LEU A 1022 -41.90 10.15 -19.54
C LEU A 1022 -42.40 11.18 -20.57
N SER A 1023 -42.24 12.46 -20.26
CA SER A 1023 -42.45 13.58 -21.18
C SER A 1023 -41.19 13.82 -22.00
N LEU A 1024 -41.35 13.91 -23.32
CA LEU A 1024 -40.31 14.34 -24.26
C LEU A 1024 -40.29 15.86 -24.43
N ASN A 1025 -41.23 16.58 -23.79
CA ASN A 1025 -41.50 18.02 -23.86
C ASN A 1025 -41.92 18.57 -25.25
N GLN A 1026 -41.42 17.98 -26.33
CA GLN A 1026 -41.66 18.31 -27.72
C GLN A 1026 -42.13 17.07 -28.52
N GLN A 1027 -42.52 17.27 -29.79
CA GLN A 1027 -42.98 16.20 -30.66
C GLN A 1027 -41.77 15.51 -31.31
N CYS A 1028 -41.62 14.20 -31.06
CA CYS A 1028 -40.51 13.39 -31.52
C CYS A 1028 -40.99 12.16 -32.31
N LYS A 1029 -40.17 11.65 -33.23
CA LYS A 1029 -40.27 10.28 -33.73
C LYS A 1029 -39.42 9.40 -32.83
N VAL A 1030 -40.04 8.51 -32.07
CA VAL A 1030 -39.37 7.61 -31.15
C VAL A 1030 -39.28 6.20 -31.74
N SER A 1031 -38.15 5.54 -31.53
CA SER A 1031 -37.84 4.22 -32.10
C SER A 1031 -37.20 3.25 -31.10
N GLY A 1032 -37.11 3.63 -29.82
CA GLY A 1032 -36.68 2.71 -28.78
C GLY A 1032 -36.70 3.28 -27.37
N LEU A 1033 -36.45 2.41 -26.41
CA LEU A 1033 -36.28 2.72 -24.99
C LEU A 1033 -35.04 1.96 -24.45
N GLU A 1034 -34.22 2.64 -23.67
CA GLU A 1034 -33.18 2.06 -22.82
C GLU A 1034 -33.75 1.89 -21.41
N TYR A 1035 -33.59 0.70 -20.84
CA TYR A 1035 -33.88 0.38 -19.44
C TYR A 1035 -32.59 -0.09 -18.76
N THR A 1036 -32.07 0.70 -17.82
CA THR A 1036 -30.97 0.29 -16.95
C THR A 1036 -31.55 -0.24 -15.63
N PRO A 1037 -31.29 -1.52 -15.26
CA PRO A 1037 -31.76 -2.08 -13.99
C PRO A 1037 -31.10 -1.42 -12.77
N ARG A 1038 -31.70 -1.61 -11.58
CA ARG A 1038 -31.08 -1.21 -10.29
C ARG A 1038 -29.71 -1.89 -10.12
N GLN A 1039 -28.66 -1.09 -9.95
CA GLN A 1039 -27.28 -1.58 -9.89
C GLN A 1039 -27.02 -2.39 -8.61
N ASN A 1040 -27.23 -1.77 -7.45
CA ASN A 1040 -26.85 -2.32 -6.14
C ASN A 1040 -27.74 -3.47 -5.63
N SER A 1041 -28.82 -3.84 -6.32
CA SER A 1041 -29.70 -4.93 -5.91
C SER A 1041 -30.48 -5.54 -7.07
N ARG A 1042 -30.81 -6.83 -6.92
CA ARG A 1042 -31.77 -7.57 -7.76
C ARG A 1042 -33.23 -7.15 -7.48
N ASN A 1043 -33.47 -6.50 -6.35
CA ASN A 1043 -34.75 -5.89 -6.01
C ASN A 1043 -35.17 -4.84 -7.07
N THR A 1044 -36.46 -4.58 -7.21
CA THR A 1044 -37.10 -3.67 -8.19
C THR A 1044 -36.88 -3.93 -9.69
N ARG A 1045 -35.93 -4.78 -10.08
CA ARG A 1045 -35.65 -5.06 -11.50
C ARG A 1045 -36.87 -5.65 -12.21
N ILE A 1046 -37.39 -4.92 -13.20
CA ILE A 1046 -38.48 -5.36 -14.06
C ILE A 1046 -38.01 -6.56 -14.89
N LYS A 1047 -38.89 -7.53 -15.07
CA LYS A 1047 -38.69 -8.70 -15.93
C LYS A 1047 -39.52 -8.58 -17.20
N SER A 1048 -40.82 -8.87 -17.17
CA SER A 1048 -41.70 -8.68 -18.33
C SER A 1048 -42.16 -7.23 -18.41
N TYR A 1049 -42.26 -6.69 -19.64
CA TYR A 1049 -42.61 -5.29 -19.88
C TYR A 1049 -43.56 -5.09 -21.07
N GLU A 1050 -44.22 -3.93 -21.06
CA GLU A 1050 -44.91 -3.32 -22.20
C GLU A 1050 -44.46 -1.85 -22.33
N ILE A 1051 -44.34 -1.34 -23.56
CA ILE A 1051 -43.97 0.05 -23.82
C ILE A 1051 -45.01 0.69 -24.73
N TYR A 1052 -45.48 1.88 -24.37
CA TYR A 1052 -46.47 2.65 -25.13
C TYR A 1052 -45.94 4.02 -25.51
N ALA A 1053 -46.38 4.54 -26.65
CA ALA A 1053 -46.02 5.85 -27.17
C ALA A 1053 -47.29 6.67 -27.44
N SER A 1054 -47.30 7.94 -27.03
CA SER A 1054 -48.49 8.80 -27.12
C SER A 1054 -48.13 10.24 -27.50
N THR A 1055 -49.00 10.91 -28.26
CA THR A 1055 -48.87 12.33 -28.60
C THR A 1055 -49.47 13.27 -27.55
N ASP A 1056 -50.37 12.79 -26.69
CA ASP A 1056 -51.10 13.58 -25.70
C ASP A 1056 -50.92 13.11 -24.24
N GLY A 1057 -50.34 11.93 -24.03
CA GLY A 1057 -50.10 11.34 -22.71
C GLY A 1057 -51.34 10.72 -22.06
N GLN A 1058 -52.47 10.69 -22.77
CA GLN A 1058 -53.75 10.17 -22.31
C GLN A 1058 -54.18 8.95 -23.15
N ASN A 1059 -54.05 9.05 -24.48
CA ASN A 1059 -54.35 8.01 -25.43
C ASN A 1059 -53.07 7.24 -25.78
N TRP A 1060 -52.91 6.05 -25.21
CA TRP A 1060 -51.69 5.25 -25.30
C TRP A 1060 -51.72 4.14 -26.37
N GLY A 1061 -52.88 3.84 -26.95
CA GLY A 1061 -53.02 2.90 -28.07
C GLY A 1061 -52.70 1.44 -27.72
N GLN A 1062 -52.01 0.75 -28.63
CA GLN A 1062 -51.38 -0.55 -28.38
C GLN A 1062 -49.91 -0.35 -28.00
N ALA A 1063 -49.33 -1.32 -27.29
CA ALA A 1063 -47.91 -1.29 -26.97
C ALA A 1063 -47.06 -1.32 -28.26
N VAL A 1064 -46.09 -0.41 -28.37
CA VAL A 1064 -45.12 -0.36 -29.48
C VAL A 1064 -44.04 -1.43 -29.33
N ALA A 1065 -43.80 -1.91 -28.11
CA ALA A 1065 -43.02 -3.11 -27.82
C ALA A 1065 -43.56 -3.83 -26.58
N THR A 1066 -43.37 -5.15 -26.53
CA THR A 1066 -43.57 -6.00 -25.36
C THR A 1066 -42.46 -7.06 -25.33
N GLY A 1067 -42.07 -7.51 -24.13
CA GLY A 1067 -40.97 -8.47 -24.03
C GLY A 1067 -40.55 -8.79 -22.60
N GLN A 1068 -39.34 -9.31 -22.47
CA GLN A 1068 -38.68 -9.56 -21.19
C GLN A 1068 -37.27 -9.00 -21.18
N PHE A 1069 -36.94 -8.27 -20.12
CA PHE A 1069 -35.56 -7.93 -19.76
C PHE A 1069 -34.85 -9.16 -19.20
N ALA A 1070 -33.55 -9.27 -19.49
CA ALA A 1070 -32.64 -10.15 -18.77
C ALA A 1070 -32.45 -9.68 -17.32
N ASP A 1071 -31.98 -10.57 -16.45
CA ASP A 1071 -31.55 -10.18 -15.11
C ASP A 1071 -30.06 -9.85 -15.13
N GLY A 1072 -29.72 -8.63 -14.73
CA GLY A 1072 -28.34 -8.13 -14.77
C GLY A 1072 -28.27 -6.68 -14.31
N GLN A 1073 -27.07 -6.10 -14.41
CA GLN A 1073 -26.81 -4.69 -14.13
C GLN A 1073 -26.68 -3.84 -15.41
N ASN A 1074 -26.37 -4.46 -16.54
CA ASN A 1074 -26.16 -3.76 -17.80
C ASN A 1074 -27.45 -3.10 -18.30
N ALA A 1075 -27.31 -1.96 -18.98
CA ALA A 1075 -28.39 -1.31 -19.71
C ALA A 1075 -28.92 -2.25 -20.81
N GLN A 1076 -30.25 -2.27 -20.98
CA GLN A 1076 -30.96 -3.12 -21.92
C GLN A 1076 -31.82 -2.26 -22.83
N TYR A 1077 -31.94 -2.65 -24.09
CA TYR A 1077 -32.59 -1.83 -25.10
C TYR A 1077 -33.83 -2.54 -25.65
N VAL A 1078 -34.80 -1.72 -26.07
CA VAL A 1078 -36.02 -2.16 -26.71
C VAL A 1078 -36.29 -1.26 -27.90
N SER A 1079 -35.85 -1.69 -29.08
CA SER A 1079 -36.17 -1.02 -30.34
C SER A 1079 -37.59 -1.33 -30.81
N PHE A 1080 -38.27 -0.35 -31.39
CA PHE A 1080 -39.62 -0.48 -31.95
C PHE A 1080 -39.82 0.42 -33.19
N PRO A 1081 -40.84 0.16 -34.03
CA PRO A 1081 -41.08 0.96 -35.24
C PRO A 1081 -41.24 2.46 -34.93
N GLU A 1082 -40.67 3.32 -35.78
CA GLU A 1082 -40.73 4.78 -35.60
C GLU A 1082 -42.17 5.28 -35.41
N THR A 1083 -42.44 5.77 -34.20
CA THR A 1083 -43.76 6.20 -33.76
C THR A 1083 -43.71 7.67 -33.36
N GLN A 1084 -44.69 8.46 -33.81
CA GLN A 1084 -44.76 9.89 -33.48
C GLN A 1084 -45.31 10.06 -32.05
N ALA A 1085 -44.50 10.56 -31.12
CA ALA A 1085 -44.83 10.67 -29.71
C ALA A 1085 -44.34 11.98 -29.07
N LYS A 1086 -45.01 12.38 -27.99
CA LYS A 1086 -44.59 13.41 -27.04
C LYS A 1086 -44.40 12.82 -25.63
N PHE A 1087 -44.92 11.63 -25.40
CA PHE A 1087 -44.78 10.86 -24.17
C PHE A 1087 -44.50 9.38 -24.47
N VAL A 1088 -43.69 8.73 -23.64
CA VAL A 1088 -43.46 7.27 -23.68
C VAL A 1088 -43.69 6.69 -22.29
N LYS A 1089 -44.38 5.56 -22.18
CA LYS A 1089 -44.72 4.88 -20.92
C LYS A 1089 -44.10 3.48 -20.92
N LEU A 1090 -43.26 3.20 -19.93
CA LEU A 1090 -42.79 1.85 -19.61
C LEU A 1090 -43.74 1.27 -18.56
N VAL A 1091 -44.25 0.06 -18.81
CA VAL A 1091 -45.05 -0.74 -17.87
C VAL A 1091 -44.27 -2.00 -17.54
N GLY A 1092 -43.97 -2.23 -16.26
CA GLY A 1092 -43.48 -3.52 -15.77
C GLY A 1092 -44.66 -4.42 -15.39
N LEU A 1093 -44.54 -5.73 -15.65
CA LEU A 1093 -45.59 -6.72 -15.36
C LEU A 1093 -45.18 -7.74 -14.28
N ASP A 1094 -43.89 -8.02 -14.12
CA ASP A 1094 -43.32 -8.79 -13.00
C ASP A 1094 -41.85 -8.39 -12.73
N SER A 1095 -41.29 -8.81 -11.59
CA SER A 1095 -39.88 -8.54 -11.23
C SER A 1095 -38.99 -9.77 -11.34
N GLN A 1096 -37.69 -9.57 -11.60
CA GLN A 1096 -36.69 -10.64 -11.59
C GLN A 1096 -36.63 -11.32 -10.22
N SER A 1097 -36.79 -10.53 -9.15
CA SER A 1097 -36.73 -10.98 -7.75
C SER A 1097 -37.96 -11.75 -7.27
N GLY A 1098 -39.05 -11.80 -8.04
CA GLY A 1098 -40.28 -12.51 -7.69
C GLY A 1098 -41.12 -11.83 -6.61
N ASN A 1099 -40.74 -10.64 -6.16
CA ASN A 1099 -41.57 -9.76 -5.34
C ASN A 1099 -42.37 -8.78 -6.21
N ALA A 1100 -43.31 -8.07 -5.60
CA ALA A 1100 -44.15 -7.08 -6.25
C ALA A 1100 -43.55 -5.66 -6.22
N PHE A 1101 -42.25 -5.51 -6.51
CA PHE A 1101 -41.62 -4.18 -6.63
C PHE A 1101 -41.07 -3.95 -8.03
N GLY A 1102 -41.29 -2.75 -8.56
CA GLY A 1102 -40.76 -2.26 -9.83
C GLY A 1102 -39.81 -1.07 -9.61
N GLY A 1103 -39.06 -0.73 -10.66
CA GLY A 1103 -38.06 0.34 -10.61
C GLY A 1103 -37.06 0.27 -11.75
N ALA A 1104 -36.22 1.29 -11.85
CA ALA A 1104 -35.15 1.44 -12.82
C ALA A 1104 -34.01 2.25 -12.20
N GLY A 1105 -32.76 1.97 -12.61
CA GLY A 1105 -31.63 2.85 -12.31
C GLY A 1105 -31.55 4.06 -13.25
N GLU A 1106 -31.92 3.87 -14.51
CA GLU A 1106 -32.01 4.93 -15.54
C GLU A 1106 -32.92 4.44 -16.67
N ILE A 1107 -33.68 5.33 -17.31
CA ILE A 1107 -34.53 5.08 -18.48
C ILE A 1107 -34.30 6.19 -19.50
N ARG A 1108 -34.04 5.83 -20.76
CA ARG A 1108 -33.85 6.81 -21.85
C ARG A 1108 -34.72 6.48 -23.04
N ILE A 1109 -35.19 7.51 -23.75
CA ILE A 1109 -36.01 7.35 -24.96
C ILE A 1109 -35.18 7.68 -26.18
N ASN A 1110 -35.15 6.80 -27.18
CA ASN A 1110 -34.45 7.00 -28.44
C ASN A 1110 -35.39 7.67 -29.45
N GLY A 1111 -34.98 8.81 -30.02
CA GLY A 1111 -35.81 9.51 -31.01
C GLY A 1111 -35.27 10.88 -31.46
N LEU A 1112 -35.84 11.38 -32.56
CA LEU A 1112 -35.52 12.67 -33.18
C LEU A 1112 -36.72 13.62 -33.08
N CYS A 1113 -36.50 14.92 -32.85
CA CYS A 1113 -37.56 15.87 -32.52
C CYS A 1113 -37.48 17.16 -33.34
N GLY A 1114 -38.61 17.62 -33.90
CA GLY A 1114 -38.70 18.85 -34.71
C GLY A 1114 -39.71 18.74 -35.86
N GLU A 1115 -40.03 19.89 -36.47
CA GLU A 1115 -40.79 20.01 -37.72
C GLU A 1115 -39.92 20.73 -38.78
N GLY A 1116 -40.00 20.30 -40.05
CA GLY A 1116 -39.21 20.86 -41.16
C GLY A 1116 -40.00 20.89 -42.47
N GLU A 1117 -39.87 21.99 -43.22
CA GLU A 1117 -40.59 22.26 -44.47
C GLU A 1117 -39.93 21.56 -45.69
N PRO A 1118 -40.69 21.04 -46.67
CA PRO A 1118 -40.12 20.33 -47.83
C PRO A 1118 -39.80 21.28 -49.00
N LEU A 1119 -38.77 20.96 -49.83
CA LEU A 1119 -38.76 21.22 -51.29
C LEU A 1119 -37.54 20.58 -52.03
N SER A 1120 -37.42 20.86 -53.34
CA SER A 1120 -36.77 20.01 -54.37
C SER A 1120 -35.36 20.42 -54.86
N VAL A 1121 -34.64 19.45 -55.44
CA VAL A 1121 -33.27 19.56 -55.99
C VAL A 1121 -33.21 20.10 -57.44
N VAL A 1122 -32.16 20.85 -57.76
CA VAL A 1122 -31.60 21.04 -59.12
C VAL A 1122 -30.08 20.79 -59.04
N ALA A 1123 -29.48 20.06 -59.99
CA ALA A 1123 -28.15 19.48 -59.85
C ALA A 1123 -27.03 20.15 -60.68
N GLY A 1124 -25.80 20.21 -60.14
CA GLY A 1124 -24.61 20.59 -60.91
C GLY A 1124 -23.28 20.70 -60.12
N ALA A 1125 -22.36 19.76 -60.41
CA ALA A 1125 -20.89 19.80 -60.24
C ALA A 1125 -20.22 19.71 -58.84
N ASP A 1126 -19.16 18.89 -58.83
CA ASP A 1126 -17.89 18.94 -58.07
C ASP A 1126 -17.83 19.07 -56.53
N SER A 1127 -18.95 19.25 -55.82
CA SER A 1127 -18.97 19.15 -54.35
C SER A 1127 -20.31 18.66 -53.81
N ILE A 1128 -20.30 17.94 -52.68
CA ILE A 1128 -21.52 17.51 -51.99
C ILE A 1128 -21.91 18.55 -50.94
N GLU A 1129 -22.59 19.61 -51.37
CA GLU A 1129 -23.38 20.39 -50.41
C GLU A 1129 -24.63 19.59 -50.04
N LEU A 1130 -24.86 19.37 -48.74
CA LEU A 1130 -26.08 18.74 -48.23
C LEU A 1130 -27.08 19.83 -47.81
N PRO A 1131 -28.04 20.21 -48.68
CA PRO A 1131 -29.01 21.25 -48.39
C PRO A 1131 -29.94 20.85 -47.25
N ASP A 1132 -30.62 21.83 -46.67
CA ASP A 1132 -31.23 21.65 -45.35
C ASP A 1132 -32.50 20.80 -45.28
N ASN A 1133 -33.08 20.44 -46.44
CA ASN A 1133 -34.28 19.61 -46.53
C ASN A 1133 -34.13 18.55 -47.64
N ALA A 1134 -33.70 17.33 -47.29
CA ALA A 1134 -33.58 16.21 -48.24
C ALA A 1134 -34.15 14.91 -47.65
N ALA A 1135 -35.38 14.56 -48.07
CA ALA A 1135 -36.11 13.36 -47.60
C ALA A 1135 -36.06 12.16 -48.59
N GLU A 1136 -35.37 12.31 -49.72
CA GLU A 1136 -35.08 11.23 -50.67
C GLU A 1136 -33.56 11.10 -50.87
N MET A 1137 -33.06 9.87 -51.01
CA MET A 1137 -31.62 9.59 -51.10
C MET A 1137 -31.04 10.08 -52.43
N ALA A 1138 -30.34 11.21 -52.40
CA ALA A 1138 -29.60 11.73 -53.55
C ALA A 1138 -28.48 10.74 -53.94
N THR A 1139 -28.54 10.18 -55.15
CA THR A 1139 -27.45 9.34 -55.69
C THR A 1139 -26.43 10.22 -56.41
N LEU A 1140 -25.23 10.30 -55.85
CA LEU A 1140 -24.14 11.18 -56.28
C LEU A 1140 -23.02 10.34 -56.93
N ARG A 1141 -22.42 10.84 -58.02
CA ARG A 1141 -21.37 10.13 -58.74
C ARG A 1141 -19.98 10.66 -58.42
N ALA A 1142 -19.09 9.77 -57.99
CA ALA A 1142 -17.68 10.07 -57.73
C ALA A 1142 -16.79 8.96 -58.30
N VAL A 1143 -15.47 9.18 -58.31
CA VAL A 1143 -14.48 8.24 -58.88
C VAL A 1143 -13.64 7.64 -57.76
N ALA A 1144 -13.46 6.32 -57.77
CA ALA A 1144 -12.63 5.63 -56.79
C ALA A 1144 -11.19 6.18 -56.75
N GLY A 1145 -10.64 6.33 -55.54
CA GLY A 1145 -9.32 6.92 -55.31
C GLY A 1145 -9.29 8.45 -55.38
N ARG A 1146 -10.45 9.13 -55.34
CA ARG A 1146 -10.54 10.59 -55.13
C ARG A 1146 -11.20 10.94 -53.81
N GLN A 1147 -10.76 12.06 -53.25
CA GLN A 1147 -11.42 12.73 -52.13
C GLN A 1147 -12.76 13.32 -52.59
N VAL A 1148 -13.79 13.08 -51.78
CA VAL A 1148 -15.15 13.57 -51.97
C VAL A 1148 -15.44 14.61 -50.89
N PRO A 1149 -15.52 15.91 -51.23
CA PRO A 1149 -15.84 16.96 -50.26
C PRO A 1149 -17.34 16.99 -49.96
N VAL A 1150 -17.67 17.13 -48.68
CA VAL A 1150 -19.02 17.21 -48.13
C VAL A 1150 -19.13 18.44 -47.23
N SER A 1151 -20.15 19.26 -47.46
CA SER A 1151 -20.42 20.50 -46.74
C SER A 1151 -21.83 20.50 -46.14
N VAL A 1152 -21.93 20.81 -44.84
CA VAL A 1152 -23.18 20.86 -44.08
C VAL A 1152 -23.36 22.27 -43.53
N ARG A 1153 -24.51 22.91 -43.76
CA ARG A 1153 -24.75 24.33 -43.43
C ARG A 1153 -25.89 24.49 -42.39
N HIS A 1154 -26.07 25.71 -41.89
CA HIS A 1154 -27.22 26.19 -41.10
C HIS A 1154 -27.65 25.34 -39.89
N LEU A 1155 -26.71 24.69 -39.21
CA LEU A 1155 -27.01 23.81 -38.06
C LEU A 1155 -27.75 24.58 -36.94
N PRO A 1156 -28.94 24.14 -36.50
CA PRO A 1156 -29.78 24.93 -35.59
C PRO A 1156 -29.24 25.00 -34.16
N VAL A 1157 -28.33 24.10 -33.78
CA VAL A 1157 -27.61 24.09 -32.49
C VAL A 1157 -26.14 23.74 -32.72
N ALA A 1158 -25.28 24.06 -31.75
CA ALA A 1158 -23.89 23.61 -31.73
C ALA A 1158 -23.79 22.13 -31.35
N GLY A 1159 -22.76 21.43 -31.84
CA GLY A 1159 -22.54 20.01 -31.58
C GLY A 1159 -21.80 19.32 -32.72
N GLN A 1160 -21.69 18.00 -32.64
CA GLN A 1160 -20.87 17.21 -33.56
C GLN A 1160 -21.63 16.80 -34.83
N VAL A 1161 -20.93 16.80 -35.97
CA VAL A 1161 -21.42 16.36 -37.28
C VAL A 1161 -20.55 15.23 -37.80
N THR A 1162 -21.18 14.10 -38.12
CA THR A 1162 -20.49 12.81 -38.29
C THR A 1162 -20.96 12.10 -39.55
N LEU A 1163 -20.03 11.70 -40.42
CA LEU A 1163 -20.31 10.94 -41.64
C LEU A 1163 -20.00 9.46 -41.43
N TRP A 1164 -20.99 8.62 -41.70
CA TRP A 1164 -20.90 7.16 -41.67
C TRP A 1164 -21.23 6.55 -43.03
N ALA A 1165 -20.60 5.43 -43.35
CA ALA A 1165 -21.14 4.48 -44.31
C ALA A 1165 -22.44 3.84 -43.78
N GLY A 1166 -23.36 3.52 -44.68
CA GLY A 1166 -24.74 3.16 -44.35
C GLY A 1166 -24.99 1.66 -44.22
N THR A 1167 -24.14 0.81 -44.81
CA THR A 1167 -24.29 -0.66 -44.73
C THR A 1167 -23.32 -1.34 -43.77
N ASP A 1168 -22.15 -0.76 -43.49
CA ASP A 1168 -21.20 -1.27 -42.47
C ASP A 1168 -21.03 -0.36 -41.24
N HIS A 1169 -21.66 0.82 -41.22
CA HIS A 1169 -21.57 1.83 -40.15
C HIS A 1169 -20.14 2.23 -39.76
N LYS A 1170 -19.23 2.23 -40.73
CA LYS A 1170 -17.85 2.71 -40.63
C LYS A 1170 -17.79 4.24 -40.60
N LEU A 1171 -17.10 4.78 -39.61
CA LEU A 1171 -16.84 6.22 -39.50
C LEU A 1171 -15.91 6.68 -40.63
N LEU A 1172 -16.32 7.70 -41.39
CA LEU A 1172 -15.55 8.25 -42.51
C LEU A 1172 -15.02 9.66 -42.23
N ALA A 1173 -15.81 10.50 -41.57
CA ALA A 1173 -15.40 11.83 -41.13
C ALA A 1173 -16.17 12.25 -39.88
N ASN A 1174 -15.59 13.14 -39.07
CA ASN A 1174 -16.23 13.71 -37.89
C ASN A 1174 -15.68 15.12 -37.61
N GLN A 1175 -16.54 16.10 -37.36
CA GLN A 1175 -16.19 17.51 -37.16
C GLN A 1175 -17.11 18.13 -36.10
N ASP A 1176 -16.59 19.03 -35.26
CA ASP A 1176 -17.40 19.79 -34.30
C ASP A 1176 -17.90 21.10 -34.91
N ALA A 1177 -19.13 21.49 -34.56
CA ALA A 1177 -19.86 22.58 -35.21
C ALA A 1177 -20.41 23.62 -34.22
N GLN A 1178 -20.51 24.86 -34.69
CA GLN A 1178 -21.17 25.97 -34.01
C GLN A 1178 -22.58 26.19 -34.58
N ALA A 1179 -23.50 26.67 -33.73
CA ALA A 1179 -24.87 27.00 -34.16
C ALA A 1179 -24.85 28.08 -35.27
N GLY A 1180 -25.63 27.87 -36.33
CA GLY A 1180 -25.64 28.69 -37.54
C GLY A 1180 -24.41 28.53 -38.45
N GLY A 1181 -23.48 27.62 -38.12
CA GLY A 1181 -22.21 27.43 -38.83
C GLY A 1181 -22.32 26.68 -40.16
N THR A 1182 -21.17 26.51 -40.80
CA THR A 1182 -20.92 25.55 -41.88
C THR A 1182 -19.81 24.59 -41.43
N VAL A 1183 -19.91 23.33 -41.81
CA VAL A 1183 -18.98 22.25 -41.48
C VAL A 1183 -18.56 21.56 -42.76
N ASP A 1184 -17.26 21.56 -43.04
CA ASP A 1184 -16.66 20.96 -44.23
C ASP A 1184 -15.79 19.76 -43.83
N PHE A 1185 -15.94 18.64 -44.55
CA PHE A 1185 -15.06 17.47 -44.45
C PHE A 1185 -14.91 16.80 -45.81
N SER A 1186 -13.95 15.88 -45.93
CA SER A 1186 -13.81 15.06 -47.14
C SER A 1186 -13.36 13.64 -46.78
N PHE A 1187 -13.71 12.68 -47.63
CA PHE A 1187 -13.32 11.28 -47.48
C PHE A 1187 -12.97 10.67 -48.84
N GLU A 1188 -12.09 9.68 -48.86
CA GLU A 1188 -11.71 9.01 -50.09
C GLU A 1188 -12.78 7.99 -50.50
N MET A 1189 -13.33 8.11 -51.72
CA MET A 1189 -14.22 7.10 -52.26
C MET A 1189 -13.42 5.85 -52.64
N LYS A 1190 -13.78 4.71 -52.06
CA LYS A 1190 -13.25 3.40 -52.45
C LYS A 1190 -14.18 2.69 -53.43
N ALA A 1191 -13.63 1.74 -54.20
CA ALA A 1191 -14.43 0.90 -55.09
C ALA A 1191 -15.40 -0.04 -54.33
N GLU A 1192 -15.16 -0.30 -53.04
CA GLU A 1192 -16.06 -1.05 -52.15
C GLU A 1192 -17.37 -0.30 -51.82
N TYR A 1193 -17.44 1.01 -52.09
CA TYR A 1193 -18.56 1.92 -51.76
C TYR A 1193 -19.55 2.15 -52.92
N ASP A 1194 -19.52 1.35 -53.99
CA ASP A 1194 -20.40 1.56 -55.16
C ASP A 1194 -21.84 1.11 -54.88
N GLY A 1195 -22.78 2.07 -54.89
CA GLY A 1195 -24.18 1.85 -54.58
C GLY A 1195 -24.51 1.86 -53.08
N GLU A 1196 -23.52 2.09 -52.21
CA GLU A 1196 -23.70 2.18 -50.76
C GLU A 1196 -24.39 3.50 -50.36
N ASP A 1197 -25.28 3.41 -49.37
CA ASP A 1197 -25.86 4.57 -48.69
C ASP A 1197 -24.87 5.14 -47.67
N PHE A 1198 -24.97 6.44 -47.38
CA PHE A 1198 -24.14 7.17 -46.44
C PHE A 1198 -25.05 8.08 -45.61
N VAL A 1199 -24.74 8.24 -44.32
CA VAL A 1199 -25.52 9.09 -43.42
C VAL A 1199 -24.63 10.14 -42.78
N VAL A 1200 -25.01 11.41 -42.98
CA VAL A 1200 -24.53 12.52 -42.15
C VAL A 1200 -25.48 12.66 -40.97
N VAL A 1201 -24.93 12.40 -39.80
CA VAL A 1201 -25.51 12.75 -38.51
C VAL A 1201 -25.18 14.20 -38.19
N THR A 1202 -26.17 14.93 -37.68
CA THR A 1202 -26.00 16.24 -37.04
C THR A 1202 -26.64 16.19 -35.64
N PRO A 1203 -26.49 17.23 -34.80
CA PRO A 1203 -27.10 17.24 -33.46
C PRO A 1203 -28.64 17.18 -33.42
N THR A 1204 -29.31 17.41 -34.54
CA THR A 1204 -30.79 17.51 -34.63
C THR A 1204 -31.42 16.74 -35.78
N ASP A 1205 -30.64 16.25 -36.73
CA ASP A 1205 -31.12 15.73 -38.03
C ASP A 1205 -30.16 14.65 -38.60
N ARG A 1206 -30.68 13.74 -39.41
CA ARG A 1206 -29.93 12.70 -40.14
C ARG A 1206 -30.21 12.80 -41.65
N ARG A 1207 -29.20 13.12 -42.43
CA ARG A 1207 -29.30 13.27 -43.90
C ARG A 1207 -28.66 12.08 -44.61
N TYR A 1208 -29.43 11.38 -45.45
CA TYR A 1208 -28.96 10.20 -46.19
C TYR A 1208 -28.69 10.53 -47.66
N PHE A 1209 -27.58 10.04 -48.20
CA PHE A 1209 -27.22 10.13 -49.61
C PHE A 1209 -26.56 8.82 -50.07
N ARG A 1210 -26.59 8.51 -51.36
CA ARG A 1210 -25.97 7.31 -51.94
C ARG A 1210 -24.80 7.71 -52.81
N LEU A 1211 -23.69 6.97 -52.76
CA LEU A 1211 -22.64 7.10 -53.77
C LEU A 1211 -22.78 6.02 -54.85
N ALA A 1212 -22.41 6.37 -56.07
CA ALA A 1212 -22.26 5.45 -57.18
C ALA A 1212 -21.00 5.82 -57.97
N LEU A 1213 -20.34 4.84 -58.58
CA LEU A 1213 -19.15 5.11 -59.39
C LEU A 1213 -19.55 5.87 -60.66
N GLY A 1214 -18.84 6.97 -60.92
CA GLY A 1214 -18.79 7.61 -62.22
C GLY A 1214 -17.85 6.83 -63.14
N SER A 1215 -18.29 6.53 -64.36
CA SER A 1215 -17.37 6.08 -65.40
C SER A 1215 -16.28 7.14 -65.59
N PRO A 1216 -14.98 6.79 -65.61
CA PRO A 1216 -13.95 7.76 -65.97
C PRO A 1216 -14.19 8.24 -67.40
N GLU A 1217 -14.17 9.56 -67.62
CA GLU A 1217 -14.21 10.09 -68.98
C GLU A 1217 -12.98 9.62 -69.76
N PRO A 1218 -13.12 9.28 -71.06
CA PRO A 1218 -12.00 8.82 -71.87
C PRO A 1218 -11.00 9.96 -72.09
N THR A 1219 -9.84 9.86 -71.43
CA THR A 1219 -8.71 10.77 -71.64
C THR A 1219 -8.24 10.69 -73.09
N VAL A 1220 -8.45 11.76 -73.85
CA VAL A 1220 -7.92 11.89 -75.21
C VAL A 1220 -6.42 12.12 -75.14
N GLU A 1221 -5.63 11.09 -75.41
CA GLU A 1221 -4.17 11.20 -75.49
C GLU A 1221 -3.73 12.05 -76.70
N PRO A 1222 -2.73 12.93 -76.55
CA PRO A 1222 -2.07 13.56 -77.69
C PRO A 1222 -1.12 12.56 -78.37
N THR A 1223 -1.31 12.33 -79.67
CA THR A 1223 -0.49 11.41 -80.46
C THR A 1223 0.99 11.82 -80.52
N VAL A 1224 1.89 10.88 -80.24
CA VAL A 1224 3.34 10.98 -80.49
C VAL A 1224 3.79 9.76 -81.30
N GLU A 1225 4.63 9.97 -82.30
CA GLU A 1225 5.11 8.90 -83.22
C GLU A 1225 6.20 8.00 -82.60
N PRO A 1226 6.36 6.76 -83.08
CA PRO A 1226 7.19 5.75 -82.42
C PRO A 1226 8.70 5.84 -82.72
N THR A 1227 9.49 5.88 -81.64
CA THR A 1227 10.80 5.21 -81.42
C THR A 1227 11.77 4.99 -82.59
N VAL A 1228 12.98 5.54 -82.45
CA VAL A 1228 14.22 4.80 -82.76
C VAL A 1228 15.27 5.09 -81.68
N GLU A 1229 15.82 4.06 -81.04
CA GLU A 1229 17.19 4.07 -80.52
C GLU A 1229 18.00 2.97 -81.21
N PRO A 1230 19.32 3.15 -81.40
CA PRO A 1230 20.16 2.23 -82.15
C PRO A 1230 20.65 1.04 -81.31
N THR A 1231 21.06 -0.02 -81.99
CA THR A 1231 21.64 -1.22 -81.37
C THR A 1231 23.14 -1.05 -81.02
N VAL A 1232 23.62 -1.95 -80.14
CA VAL A 1232 25.02 -2.37 -79.88
C VAL A 1232 25.72 -1.73 -78.66
N GLU A 1233 25.95 -2.58 -77.64
CA GLU A 1233 26.93 -2.47 -76.53
C GLU A 1233 28.38 -2.28 -77.04
N PRO A 1234 29.32 -1.68 -76.28
CA PRO A 1234 29.41 -1.72 -74.81
C PRO A 1234 29.57 -0.38 -74.08
#